data_AF-K7FYW5-F1
#
_entry.id   AF-K7FYW5-F1
#
_cell.length_a   1.000
_cell.length_b   1.000
_cell.length_c   1.000
_cell.angle_alpha   90.00
_cell.angle_beta   90.00
_cell.angle_gamma   90.00
#
_symmetry.space_group_name_H-M   'P 1'
#
loop_
_entity.id
_entity.type
_entity.pdbx_description
1 polymer ?
#
loop_
_entity_poly.entity_id
_entity_poly.type
_entity_poly.pdbx_seq_one_letter_code
_entity_poly.pdbx_strand_id
1 'polypeptide(L)'
;MFPVWLLIVCSSLIQVFPFLAAIYPTSSKEHIEVPENYGGSFPLYLKKMNITLSGQADIQLSGNEEGLFGIDPDSGILYVNRPLDREKQAFYTLQVTVKDEDKQLDFNSVTVTIAVKDENDNMPVLTEDRFFGILSKGTKQGTSFVHVSAIDLDDPSTPNADLQYKIHTQTPSHPSENMFQVDSRTGAISLSAEGSSLLDSSKVRSYKLVVQVKDLGNQSLGYQAFANVEIAVVENTWIPPSPVLLQEHLNVTYPKIISKVNWNSGEVRYYLKESFPQGLFSIDLEGNIYVTQEVDRENQAEYEIQIFAENKDGMLYSDPLKLLITVTDVNDNGPVFSQEIYQVELKENTVKGSEILTVKAEDADDPKTNNAKIAYEILNQEPQVSEGFSFCIGKDTGVITLQVSELKTNAAKHYQLLVLATDLTGMEGGLSSTCTVLITVVDVNDSPPVFSQTKHGPFSFPEDTEVGTLITTITATDEDEEMKFKFIHFSVESGNEDETFRILSHPENGTASIWLEKELDYETVQEYVLIVSARNNEELVGKEQDASSTATVHVLVKDVNEAPVFTQRRYEVSIPESIELGTVLLTVKATDPDIYTPSLSYSLRNDSMNWFSIDEHSGEVRVMQVLDREIVQDVYTVQVIAQDEGSPSMMVTAEIAIHVLDVNDNSPFLIGDYSKSYLCTPRREMQSIMMSAFDPDGAGNSAPLFFSLANSPMLRRNWRINLINDTHAYLTMGISWLEPKVYLVTIILKDSGTPSKAQHIQLSVTICLCTMEGGCMQEVGRMEGRPTVISAVSIIVGTLGTIGFFVLIIFVHLTLLGANKKKKRNDCDNL
;
A
#
# COMPACT_ATOMS: atom_id res chain seq x y z
N MET A 1 77.52 28.91 -41.80
CA MET A 1 77.28 30.30 -42.25
C MET A 1 76.03 30.80 -41.53
N PHE A 2 75.93 32.09 -41.22
CA PHE A 2 74.64 32.76 -40.93
C PHE A 2 73.82 32.87 -42.24
N PRO A 3 72.46 32.92 -42.22
CA PRO A 3 71.64 34.02 -41.64
C PRO A 3 70.37 33.56 -40.84
N VAL A 4 69.87 34.26 -39.79
CA VAL A 4 68.94 35.44 -39.72
C VAL A 4 67.52 35.12 -40.27
N TRP A 5 66.35 35.37 -39.63
CA TRP A 5 65.93 36.13 -38.41
C TRP A 5 64.84 35.32 -37.59
N LEU A 6 63.74 35.75 -36.92
CA LEU A 6 63.02 37.04 -36.71
C LEU A 6 62.15 37.07 -35.39
N LEU A 7 62.27 38.17 -34.63
CA LEU A 7 61.31 39.07 -33.87
C LEU A 7 59.76 38.77 -33.84
N ILE A 8 58.84 39.31 -32.99
CA ILE A 8 58.75 40.30 -31.85
C ILE A 8 57.33 40.15 -31.18
N VAL A 9 57.08 40.09 -29.85
CA VAL A 9 56.99 41.12 -28.75
C VAL A 9 55.60 41.76 -28.47
N CYS A 10 55.46 42.38 -27.28
CA CYS A 10 54.37 43.23 -26.71
C CYS A 10 53.23 42.56 -25.92
N SER A 11 52.68 43.16 -24.85
CA SER A 11 53.17 44.29 -24.01
C SER A 11 52.38 44.50 -22.70
N SER A 12 53.12 44.87 -21.64
CA SER A 12 52.76 45.66 -20.44
C SER A 12 51.38 46.34 -20.29
N LEU A 13 50.90 46.49 -19.04
CA LEU A 13 50.50 47.82 -18.49
C LEU A 13 50.24 47.86 -16.95
N ILE A 14 50.22 49.10 -16.43
CA ILE A 14 49.68 49.60 -15.14
C ILE A 14 50.55 49.46 -13.87
N GLN A 15 50.49 50.54 -13.06
CA GLN A 15 51.22 50.78 -11.82
C GLN A 15 50.26 51.49 -10.83
N VAL A 16 50.40 51.22 -9.53
CA VAL A 16 49.91 52.02 -8.38
C VAL A 16 48.39 52.29 -8.25
N PHE A 17 47.76 51.67 -7.25
CA PHE A 17 46.85 52.32 -6.29
C PHE A 17 46.80 51.51 -4.97
N PRO A 18 46.83 52.13 -3.77
CA PRO A 18 46.79 51.42 -2.49
C PRO A 18 45.41 51.42 -1.80
N PHE A 19 45.29 50.65 -0.71
CA PHE A 19 44.14 50.56 0.23
C PHE A 19 42.81 50.01 -0.32
N LEU A 20 42.68 48.68 -0.31
CA LEU A 20 41.53 47.97 0.30
C LEU A 20 41.81 46.46 0.34
N ALA A 21 42.28 45.96 1.48
CA ALA A 21 42.50 44.54 1.74
C ALA A 21 42.21 44.25 3.22
N ALA A 22 40.93 44.05 3.54
CA ALA A 22 40.49 43.59 4.85
C ALA A 22 40.14 42.09 4.76
N ILE A 23 40.69 41.30 5.67
CA ILE A 23 40.24 39.94 6.02
C ILE A 23 40.20 38.94 4.84
N TYR A 24 41.37 38.39 4.52
CA TYR A 24 41.51 37.00 4.09
C TYR A 24 42.52 36.32 5.02
N PRO A 25 42.30 35.07 5.48
CA PRO A 25 43.27 34.38 6.33
C PRO A 25 44.55 34.09 5.53
N THR A 26 45.66 34.68 5.96
CA THR A 26 46.95 34.52 5.28
C THR A 26 47.60 33.20 5.69
N SER A 27 47.49 32.16 4.86
CA SER A 27 48.25 30.93 5.03
C SER A 27 49.74 31.19 4.83
N SER A 28 50.50 31.26 5.93
CA SER A 28 51.95 31.32 5.86
C SER A 28 52.51 29.94 5.53
N LYS A 29 53.62 29.93 4.78
CA LYS A 29 54.41 28.73 4.50
C LYS A 29 55.73 28.82 5.24
N GLU A 30 56.06 27.80 6.01
CA GLU A 30 57.34 27.67 6.67
C GLU A 30 58.10 26.47 6.11
N HIS A 31 59.41 26.64 5.92
CA HIS A 31 60.33 25.57 5.53
C HIS A 31 61.31 25.31 6.67
N ILE A 32 61.59 24.03 6.91
CA ILE A 32 62.50 23.55 7.95
C ILE A 32 63.33 22.42 7.32
N GLU A 33 64.63 22.41 7.57
CA GLU A 33 65.51 21.31 7.19
C GLU A 33 65.98 20.58 8.46
N VAL A 34 65.97 19.25 8.47
CA VAL A 34 66.33 18.42 9.64
C VAL A 34 67.21 17.26 9.18
N PRO A 35 68.40 17.02 9.75
CA PRO A 35 69.20 15.83 9.42
C PRO A 35 68.49 14.56 9.88
N GLU A 36 68.59 13.50 9.07
CA GLU A 36 68.14 12.18 9.48
C GLU A 36 69.02 11.54 10.54
N ASN A 37 68.56 10.40 11.07
CA ASN A 37 69.26 9.57 12.06
C ASN A 37 69.89 10.34 13.24
N TYR A 38 69.30 11.50 13.58
CA TYR A 38 69.84 12.47 14.52
C TYR A 38 70.15 11.85 15.90
N GLY A 39 71.44 11.64 16.18
CA GLY A 39 71.94 10.94 17.37
C GLY A 39 71.81 11.70 18.71
N GLY A 40 70.92 12.68 18.81
CA GLY A 40 70.63 13.41 20.05
C GLY A 40 69.43 12.82 20.83
N SER A 41 69.03 13.53 21.88
CA SER A 41 67.85 13.17 22.69
C SER A 41 66.56 13.76 22.10
N PHE A 42 65.51 12.94 22.00
CA PHE A 42 64.18 13.36 21.57
C PHE A 42 63.28 13.74 22.77
N PRO A 43 62.28 14.62 22.61
CA PRO A 43 61.90 15.30 21.37
C PRO A 43 62.93 16.36 20.92
N LEU A 44 63.23 16.37 19.63
CA LEU A 44 64.08 17.39 19.00
C LEU A 44 63.19 18.56 18.59
N TYR A 45 63.30 19.67 19.32
CA TYR A 45 62.59 20.92 19.04
C TYR A 45 63.18 21.60 17.80
N LEU A 46 62.35 21.79 16.77
CA LEU A 46 62.77 22.29 15.46
C LEU A 46 62.66 23.82 15.38
N LYS A 47 61.47 24.36 15.58
CA LYS A 47 61.18 25.78 15.35
C LYS A 47 59.91 26.22 16.07
N LYS A 48 59.88 27.46 16.59
CA LYS A 48 58.63 28.10 17.01
C LYS A 48 57.82 28.51 15.78
N MET A 49 56.60 28.00 15.69
CA MET A 49 55.67 28.34 14.61
C MET A 49 55.18 29.78 14.79
N ASN A 50 55.08 30.54 13.69
CA ASN A 50 54.64 31.93 13.75
C ASN A 50 53.09 32.05 13.77
N ILE A 51 52.47 31.48 14.81
CA ILE A 51 51.02 31.46 15.04
C ILE A 51 50.57 32.50 16.05
N THR A 52 49.47 33.19 15.75
CA THR A 52 48.93 34.28 16.59
C THR A 52 47.99 33.71 17.65
N LEU A 53 48.50 33.47 18.87
CA LEU A 53 47.70 32.96 19.99
C LEU A 53 46.97 34.11 20.70
N SER A 54 45.64 34.13 20.61
CA SER A 54 44.77 35.13 21.25
C SER A 54 43.78 34.50 22.23
N GLY A 55 44.30 33.97 23.36
CA GLY A 55 43.50 33.30 24.39
C GLY A 55 43.92 31.85 24.58
N GLN A 56 43.03 31.06 25.19
CA GLN A 56 43.20 29.62 25.41
C GLN A 56 42.74 28.86 24.16
N ALA A 57 43.57 28.86 23.12
CA ALA A 57 43.25 28.26 21.82
C ALA A 57 43.80 26.83 21.68
N ASP A 58 43.05 25.97 21.00
CA ASP A 58 43.50 24.61 20.66
C ASP A 58 44.40 24.63 19.42
N ILE A 59 45.45 23.81 19.41
CA ILE A 59 46.46 23.77 18.33
C ILE A 59 46.49 22.36 17.73
N GLN A 60 46.00 22.25 16.51
CA GLN A 60 45.85 20.98 15.80
C GLN A 60 46.93 20.83 14.72
N LEU A 61 47.49 19.63 14.59
CA LEU A 61 48.57 19.28 13.67
C LEU A 61 48.13 18.15 12.73
N SER A 62 47.82 18.47 11.48
CA SER A 62 47.51 17.49 10.42
C SER A 62 48.70 17.26 9.49
N GLY A 63 48.64 16.19 8.68
CA GLY A 63 49.77 15.70 7.86
C GLY A 63 50.78 14.81 8.63
N ASN A 64 50.46 14.41 9.86
CA ASN A 64 51.35 13.70 10.79
C ASN A 64 50.84 12.28 11.09
N GLU A 65 50.56 11.49 10.05
CA GLU A 65 49.85 10.20 10.18
C GLU A 65 50.61 9.15 11.02
N GLU A 66 51.95 9.16 10.97
CA GLU A 66 52.80 8.27 11.78
C GLU A 66 53.08 8.80 13.21
N GLY A 67 52.59 9.99 13.58
CA GLY A 67 52.83 10.61 14.88
C GLY A 67 54.30 11.00 15.15
N LEU A 68 55.12 11.09 14.10
CA LEU A 68 56.54 11.43 14.19
C LEU A 68 56.75 12.85 14.73
N PHE A 69 55.87 13.79 14.41
CA PHE A 69 55.94 15.17 14.85
C PHE A 69 54.99 15.46 16.01
N GLY A 70 55.21 16.57 16.69
CA GLY A 70 54.29 17.14 17.66
C GLY A 70 54.50 18.64 17.76
N ILE A 71 53.52 19.34 18.31
CA ILE A 71 53.63 20.77 18.62
C ILE A 71 53.37 20.97 20.11
N ASP A 72 54.21 21.78 20.75
CA ASP A 72 54.08 22.15 22.15
C ASP A 72 52.93 23.16 22.29
N PRO A 73 51.86 22.86 23.05
CA PRO A 73 50.69 23.73 23.15
C PRO A 73 50.98 25.04 23.92
N ASP A 74 51.90 25.02 24.88
CA ASP A 74 52.26 26.19 25.69
C ASP A 74 53.26 27.09 24.96
N SER A 75 54.24 26.49 24.28
CA SER A 75 55.33 27.23 23.63
C SER A 75 55.16 27.47 22.13
N GLY A 76 54.26 26.74 21.45
CA GLY A 76 54.05 26.82 19.99
C GLY A 76 55.23 26.30 19.17
N ILE A 77 56.10 25.46 19.77
CA ILE A 77 57.29 24.92 19.11
C ILE A 77 56.97 23.55 18.50
N LEU A 78 57.19 23.43 17.19
CA LEU A 78 57.14 22.16 16.47
C LEU A 78 58.40 21.34 16.80
N TYR A 79 58.21 20.07 17.13
CA TYR A 79 59.26 19.11 17.45
C TYR A 79 59.04 17.78 16.73
N VAL A 80 60.09 16.96 16.67
CA VAL A 80 60.04 15.57 16.21
C VAL A 80 60.34 14.62 17.37
N ASN A 81 59.61 13.51 17.45
CA ASN A 81 59.60 12.55 18.57
C ASN A 81 60.64 11.44 18.47
N ARG A 82 61.16 11.19 17.27
CA ARG A 82 62.05 10.07 16.92
C ARG A 82 62.99 10.50 15.79
N PRO A 83 64.06 9.74 15.48
CA PRO A 83 64.83 9.95 14.27
C PRO A 83 63.92 9.95 13.03
N LEU A 84 64.27 10.78 12.06
CA LEU A 84 63.75 10.69 10.70
C LEU A 84 64.69 9.81 9.87
N ASP A 85 64.16 9.30 8.77
CA ASP A 85 64.73 8.34 7.83
C ASP A 85 64.31 8.87 6.45
N ARG A 86 65.28 9.32 5.65
CA ARG A 86 65.06 10.03 4.39
C ARG A 86 64.71 9.06 3.27
N GLU A 87 65.35 7.90 3.22
CA GLU A 87 65.08 6.86 2.23
C GLU A 87 63.65 6.35 2.32
N LYS A 88 63.10 6.30 3.53
CA LYS A 88 61.66 6.10 3.74
C LYS A 88 60.83 7.32 3.33
N GLN A 89 61.19 8.53 3.79
CA GLN A 89 60.45 9.75 3.44
C GLN A 89 61.27 11.05 3.57
N ALA A 90 61.80 11.55 2.44
CA ALA A 90 62.59 12.77 2.37
C ALA A 90 61.82 14.08 2.65
N PHE A 91 60.49 14.11 2.53
CA PHE A 91 59.68 15.33 2.73
C PHE A 91 58.38 15.06 3.48
N TYR A 92 58.07 15.93 4.46
CA TYR A 92 56.79 15.95 5.17
C TYR A 92 56.12 17.31 4.98
N THR A 93 54.82 17.32 4.71
CA THR A 93 54.01 18.54 4.66
C THR A 93 52.96 18.49 5.76
N LEU A 94 53.19 19.27 6.82
CA LEU A 94 52.30 19.40 7.97
C LEU A 94 51.44 20.66 7.83
N GLN A 95 50.26 20.65 8.42
CA GLN A 95 49.44 21.85 8.58
C GLN A 95 49.14 22.07 10.07
N VAL A 96 49.65 23.19 10.60
CA VAL A 96 49.36 23.66 11.96
C VAL A 96 48.14 24.57 11.87
N THR A 97 47.06 24.24 12.55
CA THR A 97 45.83 25.04 12.60
C THR A 97 45.52 25.43 14.04
N VAL A 98 45.29 26.72 14.28
CA VAL A 98 44.84 27.23 15.58
C VAL A 98 43.32 27.39 15.54
N LYS A 99 42.63 26.95 16.60
CA LYS A 99 41.18 27.06 16.76
C LYS A 99 40.84 27.80 18.05
N ASP A 100 40.11 28.90 17.91
CA ASP A 100 39.50 29.66 19.00
C ASP A 100 38.18 28.96 19.41
N GLU A 101 37.99 28.65 20.70
CA GLU A 101 36.75 27.99 21.16
C GLU A 101 35.54 28.94 21.13
N ASP A 102 35.75 30.25 21.27
CA ASP A 102 34.67 31.26 21.30
C ASP A 102 34.26 31.76 19.90
N LYS A 103 34.93 31.34 18.81
CA LYS A 103 34.67 31.83 17.44
C LYS A 103 34.76 30.77 16.35
N GLN A 104 33.62 30.52 15.72
CA GLN A 104 33.41 29.44 14.75
C GLN A 104 34.07 29.62 13.36
N LEU A 105 34.83 30.71 13.09
CA LEU A 105 35.16 31.14 11.72
C LEU A 105 36.57 31.70 11.44
N ASP A 106 37.44 31.94 12.44
CA ASP A 106 38.81 32.46 12.21
C ASP A 106 39.86 31.33 12.30
N PHE A 107 40.07 30.59 11.21
CA PHE A 107 41.11 29.55 11.12
C PHE A 107 42.43 30.11 10.55
N ASN A 108 43.35 30.51 11.42
CA ASN A 108 44.75 30.72 11.01
C ASN A 108 45.43 29.35 10.90
N SER A 109 45.90 29.00 9.69
CA SER A 109 46.71 27.80 9.46
C SER A 109 48.03 28.10 8.76
N VAL A 110 49.05 27.32 9.12
CA VAL A 110 50.43 27.43 8.64
C VAL A 110 50.82 26.09 8.00
N THR A 111 51.24 26.11 6.74
CA THR A 111 51.77 24.91 6.07
C THR A 111 53.28 24.83 6.34
N VAL A 112 53.74 23.70 6.86
CA VAL A 112 55.15 23.45 7.17
C VAL A 112 55.68 22.35 6.28
N THR A 113 56.63 22.68 5.41
CA THR A 113 57.36 21.68 4.61
C THR A 113 58.68 21.39 5.30
N ILE A 114 58.78 20.20 5.90
CA ILE A 114 60.02 19.68 6.48
C ILE A 114 60.74 18.88 5.39
N ALA A 115 61.97 19.29 5.06
CA ALA A 115 62.89 18.47 4.29
C ALA A 115 63.81 17.71 5.25
N VAL A 116 63.94 16.42 5.04
CA VAL A 116 64.97 15.60 5.70
C VAL A 116 66.27 15.78 4.92
N LYS A 117 67.38 16.04 5.62
CA LYS A 117 68.70 16.09 4.99
C LYS A 117 69.35 14.72 5.03
N ASP A 118 69.83 14.38 3.83
CA ASP A 118 70.73 13.29 3.51
C ASP A 118 71.97 13.26 4.40
N GLU A 119 72.16 12.16 5.12
CA GLU A 119 73.42 11.79 5.77
C GLU A 119 73.95 10.51 5.12
N ASN A 120 75.27 10.36 5.00
CA ASN A 120 75.87 9.20 4.33
C ASN A 120 75.84 7.97 5.26
N ASP A 121 74.71 7.27 5.37
CA ASP A 121 74.58 6.10 6.24
C ASP A 121 74.10 4.80 5.57
N ASN A 122 73.67 4.83 4.30
CA ASN A 122 73.66 3.65 3.44
C ASN A 122 75.09 3.33 2.93
N MET A 123 75.21 2.30 2.10
CA MET A 123 76.49 1.92 1.48
C MET A 123 76.27 1.28 0.10
N PRO A 124 77.27 1.29 -0.81
CA PRO A 124 77.07 0.81 -2.16
C PRO A 124 76.73 -0.68 -2.21
N VAL A 125 75.49 -1.03 -2.51
CA VAL A 125 75.02 -2.42 -2.64
C VAL A 125 75.23 -2.90 -4.07
N LEU A 126 75.98 -3.99 -4.25
CA LEU A 126 76.13 -4.62 -5.57
C LEU A 126 74.77 -5.14 -6.07
N THR A 127 74.43 -4.88 -7.33
CA THR A 127 73.18 -5.39 -7.91
C THR A 127 73.19 -6.89 -8.18
N GLU A 128 74.37 -7.52 -8.15
CA GLU A 128 74.61 -8.92 -8.51
C GLU A 128 75.62 -9.57 -7.55
N ASP A 129 75.36 -10.82 -7.14
CA ASP A 129 76.28 -11.61 -6.29
C ASP A 129 77.64 -11.88 -6.97
N ARG A 130 77.66 -11.94 -8.31
CA ARG A 130 78.84 -12.25 -9.13
C ARG A 130 78.75 -11.61 -10.51
N PHE A 131 79.83 -10.97 -10.93
CA PHE A 131 79.94 -10.41 -12.28
C PHE A 131 80.73 -11.38 -13.17
N PHE A 132 80.21 -11.66 -14.36
CA PHE A 132 80.87 -12.54 -15.33
C PHE A 132 81.16 -11.78 -16.62
N GLY A 133 82.45 -11.70 -16.98
CA GLY A 133 82.92 -11.14 -18.24
C GLY A 133 83.41 -12.24 -19.19
N ILE A 134 83.31 -12.00 -20.49
CA ILE A 134 83.86 -12.92 -21.50
C ILE A 134 84.70 -12.12 -22.50
N LEU A 135 85.90 -12.62 -22.80
CA LEU A 135 86.88 -12.01 -23.70
C LEU A 135 87.39 -13.00 -24.75
N SER A 136 87.76 -12.49 -25.92
CA SER A 136 88.51 -13.22 -26.94
C SER A 136 89.84 -12.55 -27.29
N LYS A 137 90.76 -13.35 -27.83
CA LYS A 137 91.92 -12.84 -28.56
C LYS A 137 91.43 -12.04 -29.78
N GLY A 138 92.00 -10.87 -30.00
CA GLY A 138 91.55 -9.86 -30.97
C GLY A 138 90.66 -8.76 -30.37
N THR A 139 90.29 -8.83 -29.09
CA THR A 139 89.51 -7.76 -28.44
C THR A 139 90.35 -6.48 -28.34
N LYS A 140 89.85 -5.40 -28.93
CA LYS A 140 90.54 -4.10 -29.03
C LYS A 140 90.56 -3.37 -27.68
N GLN A 141 91.60 -2.59 -27.43
CA GLN A 141 91.68 -1.67 -26.29
C GLN A 141 90.42 -0.78 -26.16
N GLY A 142 90.01 -0.46 -24.93
CA GLY A 142 88.84 0.35 -24.63
C GLY A 142 87.48 -0.32 -24.88
N THR A 143 87.46 -1.55 -25.40
CA THR A 143 86.21 -2.32 -25.51
C THR A 143 85.77 -2.76 -24.11
N SER A 144 84.62 -2.26 -23.63
CA SER A 144 84.00 -2.76 -22.40
C SER A 144 83.38 -4.14 -22.65
N PHE A 145 83.48 -5.05 -21.67
CA PHE A 145 83.03 -6.44 -21.79
C PHE A 145 82.35 -6.99 -20.53
N VAL A 146 82.35 -6.23 -19.43
CA VAL A 146 81.55 -6.49 -18.22
C VAL A 146 81.38 -5.16 -17.47
N HIS A 147 80.24 -4.99 -16.82
CA HIS A 147 79.88 -3.78 -16.08
C HIS A 147 79.66 -4.19 -14.63
N VAL A 148 80.42 -3.62 -13.69
CA VAL A 148 80.13 -3.76 -12.26
C VAL A 148 79.15 -2.68 -11.88
N SER A 149 77.94 -3.07 -11.49
CA SER A 149 76.86 -2.17 -11.09
C SER A 149 76.56 -2.30 -9.61
N ALA A 150 76.38 -1.15 -8.96
CA ALA A 150 75.93 -1.02 -7.60
C ALA A 150 74.91 0.12 -7.50
N ILE A 151 74.12 0.11 -6.44
CA ILE A 151 73.15 1.15 -6.09
C ILE A 151 73.51 1.61 -4.68
N ASP A 152 73.50 2.92 -4.45
CA ASP A 152 73.37 3.47 -3.10
C ASP A 152 71.96 4.04 -2.91
N LEU A 153 71.51 4.17 -1.66
CA LEU A 153 70.16 4.66 -1.32
C LEU A 153 70.15 6.11 -0.81
N ASP A 154 71.32 6.63 -0.43
CA ASP A 154 71.58 8.05 -0.17
C ASP A 154 71.13 8.94 -1.36
N ASP A 155 71.16 10.26 -1.22
CA ASP A 155 70.54 11.17 -2.19
C ASP A 155 71.28 11.25 -3.55
N PRO A 156 70.59 10.96 -4.68
CA PRO A 156 71.19 11.06 -6.02
C PRO A 156 71.50 12.51 -6.47
N SER A 157 71.20 13.51 -5.64
CA SER A 157 71.64 14.91 -5.80
C SER A 157 72.83 15.31 -4.92
N THR A 158 73.31 14.44 -4.03
CA THR A 158 74.51 14.65 -3.20
C THR A 158 75.66 13.74 -3.64
N PRO A 159 76.91 13.99 -3.18
CA PRO A 159 78.04 13.08 -3.43
C PRO A 159 77.94 11.74 -2.71
N ASN A 160 76.96 11.54 -1.84
CA ASN A 160 76.84 10.33 -1.01
C ASN A 160 76.39 9.13 -1.87
N ALA A 161 75.43 9.32 -2.79
CA ALA A 161 75.06 8.29 -3.77
C ALA A 161 75.96 8.21 -5.01
N ASP A 162 76.91 9.14 -5.18
CA ASP A 162 77.72 9.25 -6.41
C ASP A 162 78.88 8.22 -6.36
N LEU A 163 78.80 7.17 -7.16
CA LEU A 163 79.68 5.99 -7.03
C LEU A 163 81.00 6.09 -7.81
N GLN A 164 82.09 5.65 -7.16
CA GLN A 164 83.43 5.51 -7.72
C GLN A 164 83.92 4.05 -7.74
N TYR A 165 84.46 3.64 -8.88
CA TYR A 165 84.89 2.27 -9.17
C TYR A 165 86.42 2.16 -9.36
N LYS A 166 87.04 1.09 -8.83
CA LYS A 166 88.48 0.83 -8.96
C LYS A 166 88.81 -0.67 -8.92
N ILE A 167 89.68 -1.14 -9.82
CA ILE A 167 90.23 -2.51 -9.70
C ILE A 167 91.15 -2.57 -8.47
N HIS A 168 90.81 -3.46 -7.54
CA HIS A 168 91.52 -3.66 -6.27
C HIS A 168 92.59 -4.75 -6.37
N THR A 169 92.27 -5.88 -7.02
CA THR A 169 93.25 -6.95 -7.34
C THR A 169 92.92 -7.65 -8.65
N GLN A 170 93.92 -8.31 -9.24
CA GLN A 170 93.81 -9.19 -10.41
C GLN A 170 94.56 -10.52 -10.16
N THR A 171 93.94 -11.64 -10.53
CA THR A 171 94.53 -12.99 -10.53
C THR A 171 94.36 -13.63 -11.91
N PRO A 172 95.38 -14.30 -12.50
CA PRO A 172 96.78 -14.34 -12.04
C PRO A 172 97.45 -12.96 -12.12
N SER A 173 98.32 -12.67 -11.15
CA SER A 173 99.14 -11.47 -11.11
C SER A 173 100.17 -11.50 -12.24
N HIS A 174 100.15 -10.49 -13.11
CA HIS A 174 101.10 -10.33 -14.22
C HIS A 174 101.99 -9.11 -13.95
N PRO A 175 103.28 -9.08 -14.37
CA PRO A 175 104.17 -7.93 -14.14
C PRO A 175 103.74 -6.62 -14.84
N SER A 176 102.68 -6.68 -15.63
CA SER A 176 101.93 -5.54 -16.16
C SER A 176 100.60 -5.44 -15.42
N GLU A 177 100.53 -4.66 -14.34
CA GLU A 177 99.33 -4.54 -13.49
C GLU A 177 98.11 -3.91 -14.23
N ASN A 178 98.35 -3.27 -15.39
CA ASN A 178 97.34 -2.53 -16.15
C ASN A 178 96.54 -3.37 -17.16
N MET A 179 96.44 -4.70 -17.06
CA MET A 179 95.80 -5.50 -18.13
C MET A 179 94.33 -5.08 -18.38
N PHE A 180 93.60 -4.81 -17.30
CA PHE A 180 92.23 -4.30 -17.35
C PHE A 180 92.17 -2.89 -16.78
N GLN A 181 91.19 -2.12 -17.22
CA GLN A 181 90.86 -0.81 -16.70
C GLN A 181 89.36 -0.76 -16.40
N VAL A 182 88.97 -0.22 -15.25
CA VAL A 182 87.57 0.11 -14.96
C VAL A 182 87.40 1.61 -15.13
N ASP A 183 86.35 2.01 -15.83
CA ASP A 183 85.91 3.41 -15.85
C ASP A 183 85.39 3.79 -14.47
N SER A 184 85.98 4.83 -13.89
CA SER A 184 85.84 5.12 -12.46
C SER A 184 84.48 5.67 -12.06
N ARG A 185 83.58 6.01 -13.00
CA ARG A 185 82.23 6.53 -12.70
C ARG A 185 81.14 5.53 -13.08
N THR A 186 81.31 4.83 -14.19
CA THR A 186 80.32 3.87 -14.67
C THR A 186 80.48 2.49 -14.05
N GLY A 187 81.71 2.04 -13.77
CA GLY A 187 81.99 0.64 -13.41
C GLY A 187 82.19 -0.29 -14.61
N ALA A 188 82.25 0.24 -15.83
CA ALA A 188 82.53 -0.50 -17.05
C ALA A 188 84.00 -0.98 -17.10
N ILE A 189 84.24 -2.29 -17.23
CA ILE A 189 85.58 -2.87 -17.33
C ILE A 189 85.95 -3.14 -18.79
N SER A 190 87.12 -2.64 -19.20
CA SER A 190 87.68 -2.74 -20.54
C SER A 190 89.14 -3.20 -20.54
N LEU A 191 89.65 -3.60 -21.71
CA LEU A 191 91.07 -3.89 -21.91
C LEU A 191 91.88 -2.60 -22.09
N SER A 192 93.04 -2.51 -21.47
CA SER A 192 94.01 -1.45 -21.79
C SER A 192 94.72 -1.71 -23.13
N ALA A 193 95.51 -0.74 -23.59
CA ALA A 193 96.42 -0.89 -24.71
C ALA A 193 97.40 -2.07 -24.51
N GLU A 194 97.97 -2.19 -23.31
CA GLU A 194 98.86 -3.29 -22.93
C GLU A 194 98.09 -4.61 -22.88
N GLY A 195 96.93 -4.63 -22.23
CA GLY A 195 96.09 -5.81 -22.05
C GLY A 195 95.58 -6.41 -23.35
N SER A 196 95.20 -5.58 -24.33
CA SER A 196 94.82 -6.03 -25.67
C SER A 196 95.96 -6.80 -26.35
N SER A 197 97.19 -6.26 -26.31
CA SER A 197 98.38 -6.94 -26.88
C SER A 197 98.81 -8.22 -26.13
N LEU A 198 98.57 -8.26 -24.82
CA LEU A 198 98.92 -9.39 -23.95
C LEU A 198 97.90 -10.53 -24.08
N LEU A 199 96.61 -10.22 -24.25
CA LEU A 199 95.55 -11.22 -24.39
C LEU A 199 95.80 -12.13 -25.60
N ASP A 200 96.21 -11.56 -26.73
CA ASP A 200 96.50 -12.27 -27.98
C ASP A 200 97.65 -13.29 -27.86
N SER A 201 98.63 -12.99 -27.00
CA SER A 201 99.77 -13.88 -26.72
C SER A 201 99.57 -14.77 -25.48
N SER A 202 98.49 -14.55 -24.72
CA SER A 202 98.22 -15.24 -23.46
C SER A 202 97.76 -16.69 -23.65
N LYS A 203 98.16 -17.54 -22.70
CA LYS A 203 97.63 -18.91 -22.52
C LYS A 203 96.66 -19.01 -21.33
N VAL A 204 96.41 -17.91 -20.63
CA VAL A 204 95.48 -17.84 -19.49
C VAL A 204 94.05 -17.96 -20.02
N ARG A 205 93.28 -18.91 -19.47
CA ARG A 205 91.87 -19.17 -19.87
C ARG A 205 90.85 -18.44 -19.00
N SER A 206 91.25 -17.89 -17.86
CA SER A 206 90.41 -17.05 -17.04
C SER A 206 91.22 -16.11 -16.14
N TYR A 207 90.66 -14.93 -15.90
CA TYR A 207 91.13 -13.99 -14.90
C TYR A 207 90.05 -13.82 -13.82
N LYS A 208 90.45 -13.45 -12.61
CA LYS A 208 89.52 -12.97 -11.57
C LYS A 208 89.97 -11.59 -11.13
N LEU A 209 89.05 -10.64 -11.13
CA LEU A 209 89.25 -9.31 -10.58
C LEU A 209 88.44 -9.16 -9.30
N VAL A 210 88.96 -8.37 -8.36
CA VAL A 210 88.14 -7.76 -7.31
C VAL A 210 88.04 -6.28 -7.65
N VAL A 211 86.82 -5.77 -7.85
CA VAL A 211 86.56 -4.33 -8.07
C VAL A 211 85.99 -3.74 -6.79
N GLN A 212 86.67 -2.73 -6.28
CA GLN A 212 86.23 -1.89 -5.17
C GLN A 212 85.25 -0.85 -5.72
N VAL A 213 84.10 -0.75 -5.08
CA VAL A 213 83.10 0.31 -5.28
C VAL A 213 83.02 1.12 -3.99
N LYS A 214 83.04 2.45 -4.08
CA LYS A 214 82.93 3.38 -2.95
C LYS A 214 82.10 4.59 -3.40
N ASP A 215 81.23 5.08 -2.54
CA ASP A 215 80.63 6.42 -2.60
C ASP A 215 81.69 7.56 -2.67
N LEU A 216 81.26 8.77 -3.01
CA LEU A 216 82.06 10.00 -2.89
C LEU A 216 81.75 10.80 -1.60
N GLY A 217 81.09 10.16 -0.64
CA GLY A 217 80.83 10.65 0.70
C GLY A 217 82.06 11.00 1.51
N ASN A 218 81.89 11.97 2.40
CA ASN A 218 82.97 12.60 3.17
C ASN A 218 83.34 11.84 4.47
N GLN A 219 82.72 10.68 4.73
CA GLN A 219 82.98 9.85 5.92
C GLN A 219 84.00 8.73 5.63
N SER A 220 84.74 8.30 6.66
CA SER A 220 86.02 7.57 6.49
C SER A 220 86.00 6.08 6.90
N LEU A 221 84.84 5.48 7.21
CA LEU A 221 84.75 4.13 7.77
C LEU A 221 83.55 3.34 7.22
N GLY A 222 83.81 2.28 6.46
CA GLY A 222 82.85 1.20 6.19
C GLY A 222 82.29 1.15 4.77
N TYR A 223 82.02 2.31 4.18
CA TYR A 223 81.30 2.48 2.90
C TYR A 223 82.11 2.02 1.67
N GLN A 224 82.20 0.70 1.44
CA GLN A 224 82.79 0.14 0.22
C GLN A 224 82.38 -1.32 0.00
N ALA A 225 81.98 -1.63 -1.24
CA ALA A 225 81.73 -3.00 -1.68
C ALA A 225 82.89 -3.55 -2.53
N PHE A 226 82.99 -4.89 -2.58
CA PHE A 226 84.01 -5.60 -3.36
C PHE A 226 83.36 -6.62 -4.29
N ALA A 227 83.15 -6.21 -5.54
CA ALA A 227 82.62 -7.06 -6.59
C ALA A 227 83.64 -8.10 -7.04
N ASN A 228 83.26 -9.38 -6.99
CA ASN A 228 84.04 -10.47 -7.57
C ASN A 228 83.66 -10.62 -9.05
N VAL A 229 84.64 -10.39 -9.93
CA VAL A 229 84.48 -10.47 -11.39
C VAL A 229 85.25 -11.66 -11.93
N GLU A 230 84.56 -12.66 -12.49
CA GLU A 230 85.21 -13.77 -13.18
C GLU A 230 85.19 -13.54 -14.69
N ILE A 231 86.36 -13.50 -15.31
CA ILE A 231 86.54 -13.21 -16.74
C ILE A 231 86.99 -14.49 -17.43
N ALA A 232 86.15 -15.06 -18.30
CA ALA A 232 86.52 -16.18 -19.16
C ALA A 232 87.23 -15.69 -20.43
N VAL A 233 88.35 -16.32 -20.80
CA VAL A 233 88.98 -16.12 -22.12
C VAL A 233 88.59 -17.29 -23.01
N VAL A 234 87.72 -17.00 -23.98
CA VAL A 234 87.18 -17.99 -24.92
C VAL A 234 87.58 -17.64 -26.35
N GLU A 235 87.49 -18.62 -27.23
CA GLU A 235 87.66 -18.44 -28.66
C GLU A 235 86.27 -18.61 -29.29
N ASN A 236 85.78 -17.55 -29.96
CA ASN A 236 84.45 -17.40 -30.57
C ASN A 236 83.25 -17.36 -29.57
N THR A 237 82.70 -16.17 -29.28
CA THR A 237 81.38 -15.99 -28.64
C THR A 237 80.68 -14.69 -29.06
N TRP A 238 79.36 -14.60 -28.79
CA TRP A 238 78.56 -13.37 -28.80
C TRP A 238 79.06 -12.35 -27.76
N ILE A 239 78.96 -11.07 -28.10
CA ILE A 239 78.89 -9.97 -27.12
C ILE A 239 77.40 -9.66 -26.89
N PRO A 240 76.87 -9.77 -25.65
CA PRO A 240 75.46 -9.53 -25.38
C PRO A 240 75.10 -8.05 -25.57
N PRO A 241 73.98 -7.73 -26.25
CA PRO A 241 73.45 -6.38 -26.35
C PRO A 241 72.74 -5.98 -25.04
N SER A 242 72.56 -4.68 -24.85
CA SER A 242 71.65 -4.17 -23.81
C SER A 242 70.20 -4.61 -24.05
N PRO A 243 69.36 -4.70 -23.00
CA PRO A 243 67.91 -4.85 -23.16
C PRO A 243 67.33 -3.77 -24.07
N VAL A 244 66.38 -4.15 -24.93
CA VAL A 244 65.78 -3.23 -25.91
C VAL A 244 64.39 -2.82 -25.46
N LEU A 245 64.25 -1.55 -25.09
CA LEU A 245 62.97 -0.87 -24.95
C LEU A 245 62.63 -0.19 -26.27
N LEU A 246 61.50 -0.52 -26.86
CA LEU A 246 61.04 -0.01 -28.15
C LEU A 246 59.69 0.66 -27.99
N GLN A 247 59.63 1.98 -28.02
CA GLN A 247 58.35 2.69 -28.07
C GLN A 247 57.58 2.33 -29.34
N GLU A 248 56.27 2.18 -29.24
CA GLU A 248 55.38 2.12 -30.37
C GLU A 248 55.06 3.50 -30.96
N HIS A 249 54.28 3.52 -32.04
CA HIS A 249 53.88 4.72 -32.78
C HIS A 249 55.00 5.76 -33.02
N LEU A 250 56.22 5.23 -33.18
CA LEU A 250 57.41 6.02 -33.43
C LEU A 250 57.31 6.73 -34.77
N ASN A 251 57.23 8.06 -34.73
CA ASN A 251 57.26 8.93 -35.90
C ASN A 251 58.68 8.99 -36.52
N VAL A 252 59.06 7.89 -37.18
CA VAL A 252 60.38 7.65 -37.77
C VAL A 252 60.25 6.96 -39.13
N THR A 253 61.24 7.13 -40.01
CA THR A 253 61.33 6.36 -41.24
C THR A 253 61.92 4.98 -40.97
N TYR A 254 61.15 3.92 -41.17
CA TYR A 254 61.63 2.54 -41.14
C TYR A 254 62.50 2.22 -42.37
N PRO A 255 63.48 1.30 -42.28
CA PRO A 255 63.87 0.54 -41.09
C PRO A 255 64.73 1.35 -40.09
N LYS A 256 64.43 1.24 -38.80
CA LYS A 256 65.14 1.93 -37.70
C LYS A 256 66.04 0.94 -36.94
N ILE A 257 67.30 1.30 -36.69
CA ILE A 257 68.19 0.51 -35.81
C ILE A 257 67.65 0.60 -34.37
N ILE A 258 67.45 -0.56 -33.74
CA ILE A 258 66.99 -0.69 -32.35
C ILE A 258 68.06 -1.27 -31.43
N SER A 259 69.02 -2.03 -31.98
CA SER A 259 70.12 -2.63 -31.21
C SER A 259 71.26 -3.03 -32.15
N LYS A 260 72.38 -3.51 -31.59
CA LYS A 260 73.51 -4.05 -32.36
C LYS A 260 74.16 -5.20 -31.59
N VAL A 261 74.33 -6.33 -32.28
CA VAL A 261 75.13 -7.47 -31.80
C VAL A 261 76.50 -7.46 -32.46
N ASN A 262 77.48 -8.05 -31.78
CA ASN A 262 78.83 -8.21 -32.32
C ASN A 262 79.35 -9.60 -32.00
N TRP A 263 80.04 -10.21 -32.96
CA TRP A 263 80.79 -11.45 -32.80
C TRP A 263 82.29 -11.17 -32.63
N ASN A 264 82.96 -11.92 -31.77
CA ASN A 264 84.30 -11.54 -31.29
C ASN A 264 85.49 -12.20 -32.02
N SER A 265 85.26 -12.89 -33.14
CA SER A 265 86.33 -13.52 -33.95
C SER A 265 85.93 -13.88 -35.39
N GLY A 266 86.67 -13.36 -36.39
CA GLY A 266 86.55 -13.73 -37.81
C GLY A 266 85.51 -12.95 -38.62
N GLU A 267 85.49 -13.16 -39.94
CA GLU A 267 84.38 -12.73 -40.80
C GLU A 267 83.22 -13.72 -40.64
N VAL A 268 82.20 -13.31 -39.89
CA VAL A 268 80.96 -14.07 -39.69
C VAL A 268 79.81 -13.46 -40.48
N ARG A 269 78.77 -14.27 -40.72
CA ARG A 269 77.48 -13.80 -41.25
C ARG A 269 76.40 -13.94 -40.19
N TYR A 270 75.77 -12.82 -39.84
CA TYR A 270 74.58 -12.83 -38.99
C TYR A 270 73.31 -13.14 -39.81
N TYR A 271 72.33 -13.78 -39.18
CA TYR A 271 70.96 -13.85 -39.67
C TYR A 271 69.95 -14.14 -38.54
N LEU A 272 68.67 -13.88 -38.82
CA LEU A 272 67.55 -14.36 -38.03
C LEU A 272 66.98 -15.60 -38.73
N LYS A 273 66.79 -16.70 -37.99
CA LYS A 273 66.38 -17.99 -38.57
C LYS A 273 64.87 -18.15 -38.72
N GLU A 274 64.11 -17.47 -37.87
CA GLU A 274 62.65 -17.53 -37.84
C GLU A 274 62.05 -16.24 -38.39
N SER A 275 61.02 -16.41 -39.22
CA SER A 275 60.21 -15.29 -39.71
C SER A 275 59.28 -14.82 -38.59
N PHE A 276 59.69 -13.77 -37.88
CA PHE A 276 58.76 -12.95 -37.10
C PHE A 276 57.59 -12.49 -37.99
N PRO A 277 56.39 -12.25 -37.43
CA PRO A 277 55.23 -11.84 -38.21
C PRO A 277 55.60 -10.76 -39.24
N GLN A 278 55.36 -11.07 -40.52
CA GLN A 278 55.59 -10.21 -41.69
C GLN A 278 57.05 -9.75 -41.94
N GLY A 279 58.03 -10.16 -41.13
CA GLY A 279 59.43 -9.70 -41.23
C GLY A 279 59.74 -8.44 -40.43
N LEU A 280 59.01 -8.19 -39.33
CA LEU A 280 59.12 -7.05 -38.42
C LEU A 280 60.55 -6.71 -37.95
N PHE A 281 61.44 -7.71 -37.83
CA PHE A 281 62.84 -7.52 -37.46
C PHE A 281 63.78 -8.06 -38.53
N SER A 282 64.91 -7.37 -38.73
CA SER A 282 65.98 -7.79 -39.65
C SER A 282 67.36 -7.42 -39.10
N ILE A 283 68.42 -8.00 -39.67
CA ILE A 283 69.82 -7.78 -39.27
C ILE A 283 70.70 -7.66 -40.51
N ASP A 284 71.67 -6.75 -40.48
CA ASP A 284 72.65 -6.56 -41.56
C ASP A 284 73.94 -7.38 -41.36
N LEU A 285 74.90 -7.24 -42.27
CA LEU A 285 76.19 -7.94 -42.20
C LEU A 285 77.08 -7.40 -41.10
N GLU A 286 76.86 -6.14 -40.71
CA GLU A 286 77.53 -5.41 -39.66
C GLU A 286 76.97 -5.75 -38.26
N GLY A 287 75.86 -6.48 -38.15
CA GLY A 287 75.21 -6.90 -36.90
C GLY A 287 74.26 -5.86 -36.29
N ASN A 288 73.90 -4.80 -37.02
CA ASN A 288 72.86 -3.85 -36.60
C ASN A 288 71.49 -4.52 -36.75
N ILE A 289 70.66 -4.44 -35.71
CA ILE A 289 69.31 -4.99 -35.67
C ILE A 289 68.33 -3.86 -35.95
N TYR A 290 67.46 -4.07 -36.92
CA TYR A 290 66.46 -3.13 -37.37
C TYR A 290 65.05 -3.62 -37.07
N VAL A 291 64.19 -2.70 -36.62
CA VAL A 291 62.74 -2.85 -36.79
C VAL A 291 62.35 -2.29 -38.17
N THR A 292 61.55 -3.04 -38.93
CA THR A 292 61.30 -2.81 -40.37
C THR A 292 59.96 -2.15 -40.69
N GLN A 293 59.04 -2.15 -39.72
CA GLN A 293 57.72 -1.55 -39.75
C GLN A 293 57.35 -1.11 -38.32
N GLU A 294 56.17 -0.52 -38.16
CA GLU A 294 55.63 -0.10 -36.87
C GLU A 294 55.35 -1.32 -35.95
N VAL A 295 55.50 -1.12 -34.63
CA VAL A 295 55.06 -2.06 -33.59
C VAL A 295 53.82 -1.50 -32.89
N ASP A 296 53.07 -2.42 -32.29
CA ASP A 296 51.75 -2.26 -31.67
C ASP A 296 51.77 -3.25 -30.48
N ARG A 297 51.63 -2.71 -29.26
CA ARG A 297 51.80 -3.40 -27.97
C ARG A 297 50.55 -4.18 -27.59
N GLU A 298 49.37 -3.67 -27.91
CA GLU A 298 48.05 -4.28 -27.73
C GLU A 298 47.97 -5.61 -28.47
N ASN A 299 48.54 -5.66 -29.68
CA ASN A 299 48.75 -6.88 -30.45
C ASN A 299 49.90 -7.74 -29.87
N GLN A 300 51.07 -7.15 -29.57
CA GLN A 300 52.18 -7.91 -28.94
C GLN A 300 53.22 -7.03 -28.21
N ALA A 301 53.13 -6.98 -26.88
CA ALA A 301 54.01 -6.22 -25.99
C ALA A 301 55.47 -6.72 -25.87
N GLU A 302 55.77 -7.99 -26.17
CA GLU A 302 57.11 -8.58 -26.02
C GLU A 302 57.50 -9.49 -27.19
N TYR A 303 58.74 -9.39 -27.66
CA TYR A 303 59.31 -10.24 -28.71
C TYR A 303 60.66 -10.82 -28.26
N GLU A 304 60.81 -12.15 -28.30
CA GLU A 304 62.14 -12.80 -28.21
C GLU A 304 62.65 -13.09 -29.63
N ILE A 305 63.74 -12.43 -30.05
CA ILE A 305 64.38 -12.71 -31.34
C ILE A 305 65.62 -13.59 -31.19
N GLN A 306 65.77 -14.59 -32.08
CA GLN A 306 66.90 -15.52 -32.08
C GLN A 306 67.86 -15.24 -33.23
N ILE A 307 69.10 -14.92 -32.86
CA ILE A 307 70.14 -14.41 -33.76
C ILE A 307 71.23 -15.48 -33.89
N PHE A 308 71.63 -15.78 -35.12
CA PHE A 308 72.58 -16.83 -35.47
C PHE A 308 73.83 -16.22 -36.13
N ALA A 309 75.00 -16.84 -35.91
CA ALA A 309 76.27 -16.46 -36.52
C ALA A 309 76.95 -17.66 -37.17
N GLU A 310 77.20 -17.57 -38.48
CA GLU A 310 77.84 -18.61 -39.29
C GLU A 310 79.17 -18.16 -39.89
N ASN A 311 80.04 -19.14 -40.17
CA ASN A 311 81.24 -18.93 -40.98
C ASN A 311 80.91 -18.90 -42.49
N LYS A 312 81.93 -18.68 -43.33
CA LYS A 312 81.77 -18.65 -44.80
C LYS A 312 81.31 -19.97 -45.43
N ASP A 313 81.43 -21.08 -44.71
CA ASP A 313 81.06 -22.43 -45.14
C ASP A 313 79.65 -22.84 -44.67
N GLY A 314 78.91 -21.96 -43.99
CA GLY A 314 77.58 -22.23 -43.42
C GLY A 314 77.59 -23.04 -42.13
N MET A 315 78.72 -23.08 -41.42
CA MET A 315 78.83 -23.73 -40.11
C MET A 315 78.58 -22.71 -38.99
N LEU A 316 77.62 -23.03 -38.11
CA LEU A 316 77.33 -22.23 -36.91
C LEU A 316 78.52 -22.21 -35.96
N TYR A 317 78.81 -21.04 -35.40
CA TYR A 317 79.85 -20.89 -34.36
C TYR A 317 79.36 -21.26 -32.95
N SER A 318 78.07 -21.09 -32.67
CA SER A 318 77.46 -21.39 -31.36
C SER A 318 75.94 -21.60 -31.48
N ASP A 319 75.31 -21.87 -30.33
CA ASP A 319 73.88 -21.66 -30.12
C ASP A 319 73.46 -20.20 -30.39
N PRO A 320 72.18 -19.94 -30.73
CA PRO A 320 71.70 -18.60 -31.01
C PRO A 320 71.66 -17.71 -29.78
N LEU A 321 71.91 -16.42 -29.99
CA LEU A 321 71.64 -15.38 -29.01
C LEU A 321 70.14 -15.07 -29.01
N LYS A 322 69.49 -15.23 -27.86
CA LYS A 322 68.15 -14.70 -27.57
C LYS A 322 68.26 -13.23 -27.19
N LEU A 323 67.44 -12.38 -27.80
CA LEU A 323 67.29 -10.97 -27.43
C LEU A 323 65.81 -10.68 -27.16
N LEU A 324 65.51 -10.26 -25.93
CA LEU A 324 64.19 -9.77 -25.56
C LEU A 324 64.05 -8.29 -25.96
N ILE A 325 62.95 -7.98 -26.63
CA ILE A 325 62.52 -6.63 -27.00
C ILE A 325 61.17 -6.42 -26.31
N THR A 326 61.09 -5.42 -25.43
CA THR A 326 59.84 -5.01 -24.77
C THR A 326 59.34 -3.74 -25.44
N VAL A 327 58.08 -3.74 -25.87
CA VAL A 327 57.41 -2.57 -26.41
C VAL A 327 56.99 -1.65 -25.26
N THR A 328 57.19 -0.34 -25.39
CA THR A 328 56.78 0.62 -24.36
C THR A 328 55.59 1.46 -24.80
N ASP A 329 54.52 1.27 -24.02
CA ASP A 329 53.23 1.96 -23.99
C ASP A 329 53.20 3.41 -24.51
N VAL A 330 52.26 3.68 -25.41
CA VAL A 330 51.79 5.01 -25.82
C VAL A 330 50.31 5.15 -25.41
N ASN A 331 49.75 6.36 -25.48
CA ASN A 331 48.36 6.65 -25.13
C ASN A 331 47.55 6.90 -26.40
N ASP A 332 47.35 5.85 -27.21
CA ASP A 332 46.67 5.95 -28.51
C ASP A 332 45.32 5.22 -28.57
N ASN A 333 45.04 4.32 -27.63
CA ASN A 333 43.68 3.88 -27.33
C ASN A 333 43.06 4.80 -26.28
N GLY A 334 41.73 4.76 -26.17
CA GLY A 334 41.01 5.53 -25.17
C GLY A 334 39.76 4.80 -24.70
N PRO A 335 39.14 5.24 -23.60
CA PRO A 335 38.21 4.39 -22.86
C PRO A 335 36.96 4.06 -23.68
N VAL A 336 36.58 2.78 -23.77
CA VAL A 336 35.38 2.32 -24.48
C VAL A 336 34.35 1.80 -23.48
N PHE A 337 33.18 2.43 -23.41
CA PHE A 337 32.07 1.94 -22.58
C PHE A 337 31.51 0.61 -23.09
N SER A 338 31.21 -0.32 -22.16
CA SER A 338 30.62 -1.62 -22.48
C SER A 338 29.19 -1.56 -23.07
N GLN A 339 28.52 -0.40 -22.94
CA GLN A 339 27.21 -0.09 -23.50
C GLN A 339 27.15 1.40 -23.88
N GLU A 340 26.55 1.73 -25.04
CA GLU A 340 26.25 3.13 -25.42
C GLU A 340 25.16 3.75 -24.52
N ILE A 341 24.20 2.92 -24.09
CA ILE A 341 23.05 3.31 -23.27
C ILE A 341 22.87 2.30 -22.13
N TYR A 342 22.91 2.77 -20.88
CA TYR A 342 22.51 2.03 -19.69
C TYR A 342 21.09 2.44 -19.29
N GLN A 343 20.28 1.51 -18.77
CA GLN A 343 18.89 1.77 -18.34
C GLN A 343 18.63 1.18 -16.96
N VAL A 344 17.85 1.88 -16.13
CA VAL A 344 17.48 1.44 -14.77
C VAL A 344 16.13 2.03 -14.33
N GLU A 345 15.43 1.29 -13.48
CA GLU A 345 14.24 1.76 -12.75
C GLU A 345 14.62 2.03 -11.28
N LEU A 346 14.20 3.19 -10.75
CA LEU A 346 14.59 3.68 -9.43
C LEU A 346 13.36 4.14 -8.65
N LYS A 347 13.13 3.62 -7.45
CA LYS A 347 11.97 4.03 -6.64
C LYS A 347 12.12 5.46 -6.16
N GLU A 348 11.05 6.25 -6.15
CA GLU A 348 11.13 7.65 -5.69
C GLU A 348 11.55 7.78 -4.21
N ASN A 349 11.18 6.80 -3.39
CA ASN A 349 11.58 6.70 -1.98
C ASN A 349 12.98 6.10 -1.75
N THR A 350 13.81 6.00 -2.80
CA THR A 350 15.22 5.59 -2.65
C THR A 350 15.99 6.58 -1.79
N VAL A 351 16.78 6.06 -0.84
CA VAL A 351 17.49 6.87 0.15
C VAL A 351 18.75 7.50 -0.45
N LYS A 352 19.05 8.74 -0.05
CA LYS A 352 20.31 9.42 -0.36
C LYS A 352 21.52 8.52 -0.04
N GLY A 353 22.44 8.41 -1.00
CA GLY A 353 23.65 7.58 -0.89
C GLY A 353 23.47 6.14 -1.38
N SER A 354 22.27 5.71 -1.78
CA SER A 354 22.09 4.41 -2.44
C SER A 354 22.83 4.36 -3.78
N GLU A 355 23.52 3.24 -4.01
CA GLU A 355 24.09 2.86 -5.31
C GLU A 355 22.96 2.45 -6.27
N ILE A 356 23.00 2.97 -7.49
CA ILE A 356 21.93 2.80 -8.49
C ILE A 356 22.38 1.81 -9.56
N LEU A 357 23.55 2.05 -10.16
CA LEU A 357 24.21 1.16 -11.11
C LEU A 357 25.70 1.50 -11.20
N THR A 358 26.48 0.65 -11.85
CA THR A 358 27.87 0.91 -12.20
C THR A 358 27.98 0.95 -13.73
N VAL A 359 28.45 2.07 -14.28
CA VAL A 359 28.89 2.10 -15.69
C VAL A 359 30.32 1.57 -15.77
N LYS A 360 30.66 0.91 -16.87
CA LYS A 360 32.03 0.42 -17.10
C LYS A 360 32.52 0.80 -18.48
N ALA A 361 33.67 1.46 -18.52
CA ALA A 361 34.56 1.51 -19.68
C ALA A 361 35.78 0.61 -19.46
N GLU A 362 36.38 0.18 -20.56
CA GLU A 362 37.63 -0.57 -20.62
C GLU A 362 38.58 0.15 -21.58
N ASP A 363 39.88 0.07 -21.31
CA ASP A 363 40.93 0.65 -22.14
C ASP A 363 41.95 -0.44 -22.53
N ALA A 364 42.66 -0.24 -23.63
CA ALA A 364 43.52 -1.25 -24.24
C ALA A 364 45.02 -1.10 -23.88
N ASP A 365 45.46 0.12 -23.54
CA ASP A 365 46.84 0.46 -23.16
C ASP A 365 47.33 -0.30 -21.89
N ASP A 366 48.54 -0.08 -21.37
CA ASP A 366 49.05 -0.89 -20.25
C ASP A 366 48.32 -0.61 -18.92
N PRO A 367 47.63 -1.59 -18.31
CA PRO A 367 46.99 -1.42 -17.00
C PRO A 367 47.98 -1.10 -15.85
N LYS A 368 49.30 -1.15 -16.11
CA LYS A 368 50.36 -0.71 -15.19
C LYS A 368 50.66 0.81 -15.29
N THR A 369 50.55 1.41 -16.47
CA THR A 369 50.82 2.85 -16.69
C THR A 369 49.61 3.67 -16.25
N ASN A 370 49.57 4.97 -16.54
CA ASN A 370 48.36 5.77 -16.34
C ASN A 370 47.47 5.80 -17.57
N ASN A 371 47.93 5.28 -18.72
CA ASN A 371 47.22 5.35 -19.99
C ASN A 371 45.90 4.58 -19.86
N ALA A 372 45.93 3.29 -19.51
CA ALA A 372 44.70 2.53 -19.25
C ALA A 372 43.96 2.87 -17.92
N LYS A 373 44.28 3.97 -17.21
CA LYS A 373 43.62 4.34 -15.95
C LYS A 373 42.47 5.34 -16.16
N ILE A 374 41.26 4.80 -16.24
CA ILE A 374 40.03 5.53 -16.49
C ILE A 374 39.55 6.30 -15.25
N ALA A 375 39.11 7.54 -15.45
CA ALA A 375 38.27 8.32 -14.54
C ALA A 375 36.90 8.64 -15.16
N TYR A 376 35.86 8.66 -14.33
CA TYR A 376 34.47 8.88 -14.72
C TYR A 376 33.92 10.22 -14.20
N GLU A 377 33.12 10.90 -15.02
CA GLU A 377 32.45 12.18 -14.68
C GLU A 377 31.04 12.24 -15.29
N ILE A 378 30.07 12.85 -14.60
CA ILE A 378 28.76 13.21 -15.19
C ILE A 378 28.91 14.61 -15.78
N LEU A 379 28.79 14.76 -17.10
CA LEU A 379 28.89 16.06 -17.79
C LEU A 379 27.56 16.82 -17.83
N ASN A 380 26.44 16.10 -17.91
CA ASN A 380 25.10 16.68 -18.01
C ASN A 380 24.09 15.77 -17.34
N GLN A 381 23.08 16.39 -16.72
CA GLN A 381 21.85 15.74 -16.27
C GLN A 381 20.67 16.51 -16.87
N GLU A 382 19.77 15.80 -17.53
CA GLU A 382 18.47 16.32 -17.94
C GLU A 382 17.33 15.60 -17.20
N PRO A 383 16.42 16.34 -16.53
CA PRO A 383 16.45 17.78 -16.32
C PRO A 383 17.50 18.22 -15.28
N GLN A 384 18.00 19.43 -15.50
CA GLN A 384 18.84 20.18 -14.56
C GLN A 384 18.02 20.55 -13.31
N VAL A 385 18.59 20.40 -12.12
CA VAL A 385 17.96 20.76 -10.83
C VAL A 385 18.66 21.93 -10.16
N SER A 386 17.95 22.67 -9.30
CA SER A 386 18.43 23.93 -8.73
C SER A 386 19.65 23.82 -7.81
N GLU A 387 20.00 22.61 -7.36
CA GLU A 387 21.13 22.32 -6.45
C GLU A 387 22.24 21.49 -7.12
N GLY A 388 22.31 21.52 -8.46
CA GLY A 388 23.34 20.82 -9.25
C GLY A 388 22.79 19.56 -9.92
N PHE A 389 23.36 18.40 -9.61
CA PHE A 389 22.89 17.11 -10.09
C PHE A 389 22.22 16.30 -8.97
N SER A 390 21.18 15.55 -9.33
CA SER A 390 20.47 14.59 -8.49
C SER A 390 21.33 13.36 -8.17
N PHE A 391 22.33 13.08 -9.02
CA PHE A 391 23.19 11.91 -8.97
C PHE A 391 24.67 12.33 -9.03
N CYS A 392 25.53 11.55 -8.40
CA CYS A 392 26.98 11.67 -8.55
C CYS A 392 27.62 10.31 -8.87
N ILE A 393 28.81 10.34 -9.48
CA ILE A 393 29.56 9.16 -9.90
C ILE A 393 30.88 9.05 -9.14
N GLY A 394 31.24 7.84 -8.72
CA GLY A 394 32.54 7.55 -8.14
C GLY A 394 33.63 7.63 -9.21
N LYS A 395 34.53 8.62 -9.09
CA LYS A 395 35.53 8.96 -10.11
C LYS A 395 36.31 7.73 -10.61
N ASP A 396 36.77 6.88 -9.71
CA ASP A 396 37.64 5.75 -10.04
C ASP A 396 36.88 4.40 -10.11
N THR A 397 35.54 4.42 -9.96
CA THR A 397 34.71 3.20 -9.83
C THR A 397 33.55 3.10 -10.81
N GLY A 398 33.09 4.21 -11.40
CA GLY A 398 31.93 4.24 -12.29
C GLY A 398 30.58 4.01 -11.60
N VAL A 399 30.56 3.91 -10.26
CA VAL A 399 29.33 3.70 -9.47
C VAL A 399 28.55 5.00 -9.38
N ILE A 400 27.30 4.99 -9.85
CA ILE A 400 26.38 6.13 -9.77
C ILE A 400 25.53 5.99 -8.50
N THR A 401 25.47 7.06 -7.70
CA THR A 401 24.76 7.11 -6.42
C THR A 401 23.79 8.30 -6.36
N LEU A 402 22.75 8.17 -5.54
CA LEU A 402 21.74 9.22 -5.34
C LEU A 402 22.27 10.33 -4.41
N GLN A 403 22.33 11.58 -4.89
CA GLN A 403 22.83 12.73 -4.13
C GLN A 403 21.73 13.53 -3.43
N VAL A 404 20.49 13.53 -3.93
CA VAL A 404 19.33 14.21 -3.31
C VAL A 404 18.67 13.34 -2.22
N SER A 405 17.87 13.97 -1.35
CA SER A 405 17.14 13.28 -0.27
C SER A 405 15.79 12.69 -0.70
N GLU A 406 15.16 13.24 -1.73
CA GLU A 406 13.81 12.89 -2.20
C GLU A 406 13.77 13.02 -3.74
N LEU A 407 13.45 11.95 -4.46
CA LEU A 407 13.28 11.95 -5.93
C LEU A 407 11.84 12.32 -6.29
N LYS A 408 11.42 13.57 -6.02
CA LYS A 408 10.03 13.97 -6.24
C LYS A 408 9.62 13.77 -7.70
N THR A 409 8.70 12.84 -7.94
CA THR A 409 8.00 12.54 -9.20
C THR A 409 7.55 13.81 -9.95
N ASN A 410 7.01 14.78 -9.19
CA ASN A 410 6.62 16.12 -9.66
C ASN A 410 7.75 16.97 -10.30
N ALA A 411 9.03 16.60 -10.16
CA ALA A 411 10.15 17.25 -10.82
C ALA A 411 10.52 16.57 -12.15
N ALA A 412 10.64 15.23 -12.15
CA ALA A 412 10.79 14.41 -13.36
C ALA A 412 10.60 12.90 -13.11
N LYS A 413 9.92 12.23 -14.04
CA LYS A 413 9.88 10.75 -14.10
C LYS A 413 11.07 10.12 -14.80
N HIS A 414 11.79 10.87 -15.62
CA HIS A 414 12.92 10.36 -16.39
C HIS A 414 14.10 11.31 -16.25
N TYR A 415 15.26 10.76 -15.89
CA TYR A 415 16.53 11.46 -15.91
C TYR A 415 17.44 10.84 -16.98
N GLN A 416 18.10 11.70 -17.75
CA GLN A 416 19.13 11.33 -18.69
C GLN A 416 20.48 11.91 -18.23
N LEU A 417 21.46 11.05 -17.97
CA LEU A 417 22.83 11.45 -17.66
C LEU A 417 23.72 11.25 -18.88
N LEU A 418 24.57 12.23 -19.19
CA LEU A 418 25.71 12.05 -20.09
C LEU A 418 26.95 11.81 -19.24
N VAL A 419 27.50 10.60 -19.31
CA VAL A 419 28.68 10.21 -18.54
C VAL A 419 29.89 10.17 -19.46
N LEU A 420 31.00 10.76 -19.00
CA LEU A 420 32.32 10.73 -19.61
C LEU A 420 33.18 9.65 -18.94
N ALA A 421 33.98 8.96 -19.73
CA ALA A 421 35.16 8.22 -19.28
C ALA A 421 36.39 8.80 -19.99
N THR A 422 37.40 9.19 -19.20
CA THR A 422 38.67 9.75 -19.70
C THR A 422 39.82 8.94 -19.11
N ASP A 423 40.82 8.64 -19.93
CA ASP A 423 42.07 7.99 -19.51
C ASP A 423 42.95 8.92 -18.62
N LEU A 424 44.20 8.53 -18.36
CA LEU A 424 45.18 9.34 -17.61
C LEU A 424 44.66 9.82 -16.25
N THR A 425 43.75 9.08 -15.61
CA THR A 425 42.99 9.46 -14.40
C THR A 425 42.22 10.78 -14.52
N GLY A 426 41.81 11.16 -15.73
CA GLY A 426 41.10 12.40 -16.04
C GLY A 426 42.01 13.65 -16.08
N MET A 427 43.28 13.49 -16.49
CA MET A 427 44.21 14.61 -16.66
C MET A 427 44.09 15.27 -18.04
N GLU A 428 44.57 16.52 -18.15
CA GLU A 428 44.59 17.26 -19.42
C GLU A 428 45.51 16.57 -20.45
N GLY A 429 44.97 16.33 -21.65
CA GLY A 429 45.65 15.61 -22.72
C GLY A 429 45.12 14.20 -22.98
N GLY A 430 44.25 13.68 -22.10
CA GLY A 430 43.68 12.35 -22.21
C GLY A 430 42.63 12.14 -23.30
N LEU A 431 42.52 10.91 -23.80
CA LEU A 431 41.46 10.44 -24.69
C LEU A 431 40.22 10.02 -23.87
N SER A 432 39.05 10.09 -24.51
CA SER A 432 37.77 9.92 -23.82
C SER A 432 36.63 9.47 -24.71
N SER A 433 35.62 8.85 -24.10
CA SER A 433 34.32 8.56 -24.73
C SER A 433 33.17 8.89 -23.77
N THR A 434 31.93 8.86 -24.29
CA THR A 434 30.73 9.09 -23.49
C THR A 434 29.69 7.99 -23.66
N CYS A 435 28.88 7.76 -22.63
CA CYS A 435 27.68 6.94 -22.69
C CYS A 435 26.48 7.69 -22.09
N THR A 436 25.27 7.22 -22.43
CA THR A 436 24.02 7.75 -21.86
C THR A 436 23.51 6.82 -20.76
N VAL A 437 23.04 7.37 -19.65
CA VAL A 437 22.34 6.62 -18.60
C VAL A 437 20.91 7.14 -18.50
N LEU A 438 19.93 6.24 -18.64
CA LEU A 438 18.50 6.55 -18.57
C LEU A 438 17.93 5.95 -17.28
N ILE A 439 17.51 6.83 -16.36
CA ILE A 439 16.93 6.47 -15.07
C ILE A 439 15.44 6.80 -15.14
N THR A 440 14.57 5.80 -15.01
CA THR A 440 13.13 6.01 -14.84
C THR A 440 12.79 5.93 -13.36
N VAL A 441 12.22 7.00 -12.82
CA VAL A 441 11.66 7.02 -11.48
C VAL A 441 10.33 6.28 -11.50
N VAL A 442 10.20 5.27 -10.64
CA VAL A 442 8.96 4.51 -10.46
C VAL A 442 8.29 4.90 -9.15
N ASP A 443 6.97 5.08 -9.27
CA ASP A 443 6.02 5.44 -8.23
C ASP A 443 5.96 4.35 -7.14
N VAL A 444 5.70 4.73 -5.89
CA VAL A 444 5.42 3.78 -4.80
C VAL A 444 4.18 4.19 -4.01
N ASN A 445 3.45 3.19 -3.49
CA ASN A 445 2.32 3.37 -2.58
C ASN A 445 2.83 3.82 -1.20
N ASP A 446 3.22 5.08 -1.03
CA ASP A 446 3.64 5.64 0.26
C ASP A 446 2.81 6.84 0.76
N SER A 447 1.84 7.31 -0.04
CA SER A 447 0.77 8.21 0.40
C SER A 447 -0.48 7.43 0.83
N PRO A 448 -0.96 7.56 2.08
CA PRO A 448 -2.25 6.98 2.48
C PRO A 448 -3.44 7.85 2.04
N PRO A 449 -4.61 7.26 1.74
CA PRO A 449 -5.78 7.99 1.28
C PRO A 449 -6.42 8.79 2.41
N VAL A 450 -6.62 10.09 2.18
CA VAL A 450 -7.16 11.04 3.16
C VAL A 450 -8.61 11.39 2.84
N PHE A 451 -9.53 11.15 3.77
CA PHE A 451 -10.91 11.64 3.67
C PHE A 451 -10.97 13.17 3.51
N SER A 452 -11.73 13.65 2.52
CA SER A 452 -11.92 15.10 2.28
C SER A 452 -12.66 15.81 3.41
N GLN A 453 -13.38 15.06 4.26
CA GLN A 453 -13.98 15.51 5.52
C GLN A 453 -13.95 14.35 6.51
N THR A 454 -13.50 14.57 7.75
CA THR A 454 -13.49 13.52 8.80
C THR A 454 -14.83 13.35 9.51
N LYS A 455 -15.82 14.22 9.21
CA LYS A 455 -17.18 14.17 9.77
C LYS A 455 -18.21 14.50 8.69
N HIS A 456 -19.17 13.61 8.52
CA HIS A 456 -20.31 13.78 7.62
C HIS A 456 -21.63 13.72 8.41
N GLY A 457 -22.56 14.61 8.11
CA GLY A 457 -23.84 14.71 8.81
C GLY A 457 -23.83 15.67 10.01
N PRO A 458 -24.81 15.60 10.91
CA PRO A 458 -25.89 14.60 10.94
C PRO A 458 -26.79 14.71 9.70
N PHE A 459 -26.95 13.59 9.00
CA PHE A 459 -28.05 13.39 8.06
C PHE A 459 -29.27 12.92 8.87
N SER A 460 -30.49 13.28 8.48
CA SER A 460 -31.65 12.96 9.32
C SER A 460 -32.87 12.53 8.51
N PHE A 461 -33.22 11.26 8.67
CA PHE A 461 -34.21 10.54 7.88
C PHE A 461 -35.40 10.14 8.76
N PRO A 462 -36.65 10.30 8.28
CA PRO A 462 -37.82 9.60 8.82
C PRO A 462 -37.58 8.10 8.90
N GLU A 463 -38.16 7.39 9.86
CA GLU A 463 -38.02 5.93 9.90
C GLU A 463 -38.78 5.22 8.77
N ASP A 464 -39.88 5.81 8.27
CA ASP A 464 -40.61 5.35 7.09
C ASP A 464 -39.87 5.54 5.74
N THR A 465 -38.56 5.79 5.79
CA THR A 465 -37.69 5.94 4.61
C THR A 465 -37.55 4.63 3.85
N GLU A 466 -37.89 4.64 2.56
CA GLU A 466 -37.83 3.47 1.67
C GLU A 466 -36.41 2.86 1.59
N VAL A 467 -36.31 1.56 1.83
CA VAL A 467 -35.08 0.77 1.69
C VAL A 467 -34.53 0.90 0.27
N GLY A 468 -33.21 1.11 0.16
CA GLY A 468 -32.56 1.53 -1.09
C GLY A 468 -32.40 3.05 -1.22
N THR A 469 -32.76 3.84 -0.20
CA THR A 469 -32.45 5.28 -0.15
C THR A 469 -30.94 5.51 0.00
N LEU A 470 -30.40 6.46 -0.78
CA LEU A 470 -29.02 6.97 -0.63
C LEU A 470 -28.93 7.88 0.59
N ILE A 471 -28.17 7.48 1.60
CA ILE A 471 -27.92 8.25 2.82
C ILE A 471 -26.92 9.37 2.53
N THR A 472 -25.76 9.03 1.96
CA THR A 472 -24.70 10.00 1.63
C THR A 472 -23.65 9.39 0.69
N THR A 473 -22.77 10.24 0.15
CA THR A 473 -21.55 9.84 -0.56
C THR A 473 -20.35 10.44 0.16
N ILE A 474 -19.37 9.60 0.51
CA ILE A 474 -18.10 9.99 1.13
C ILE A 474 -16.98 9.97 0.08
N THR A 475 -15.98 10.84 0.26
CA THR A 475 -14.84 11.01 -0.65
C THR A 475 -13.54 10.99 0.13
N ALA A 476 -12.56 10.26 -0.39
CA ALA A 476 -11.16 10.35 0.00
C ALA A 476 -10.29 10.61 -1.23
N THR A 477 -9.12 11.18 -1.01
CA THR A 477 -8.15 11.54 -2.05
C THR A 477 -6.78 11.01 -1.68
N ASP A 478 -6.02 10.61 -2.68
CA ASP A 478 -4.72 9.96 -2.52
C ASP A 478 -3.65 10.75 -3.31
N GLU A 479 -2.45 10.90 -2.73
CA GLU A 479 -1.39 11.81 -3.21
C GLU A 479 -0.26 11.13 -4.02
N ASP A 480 -0.26 9.80 -4.20
CA ASP A 480 0.67 9.08 -5.10
C ASP A 480 0.55 9.58 -6.57
N GLU A 481 1.29 9.08 -7.56
CA GLU A 481 1.01 9.43 -8.97
C GLU A 481 0.34 8.31 -9.78
N GLU A 482 0.60 7.03 -9.49
CA GLU A 482 0.10 5.92 -10.29
C GLU A 482 -1.31 5.46 -9.87
N MET A 483 -2.24 5.47 -10.83
CA MET A 483 -3.66 5.15 -10.63
C MET A 483 -3.97 3.85 -9.88
N LYS A 484 -3.08 2.85 -9.92
CA LYS A 484 -3.28 1.56 -9.23
C LYS A 484 -3.21 1.69 -7.70
N PHE A 485 -2.39 2.61 -7.18
CA PHE A 485 -2.22 2.84 -5.75
C PHE A 485 -3.35 3.71 -5.19
N LYS A 486 -3.81 4.68 -5.99
CA LYS A 486 -4.99 5.53 -5.75
C LYS A 486 -6.35 4.80 -5.68
N PHE A 487 -6.40 3.48 -5.85
CA PHE A 487 -7.66 2.73 -5.77
C PHE A 487 -8.08 2.53 -4.31
N ILE A 488 -8.96 3.40 -3.84
CA ILE A 488 -9.41 3.44 -2.44
C ILE A 488 -10.52 2.41 -2.20
N HIS A 489 -10.29 1.50 -1.24
CA HIS A 489 -11.30 0.62 -0.68
C HIS A 489 -11.89 1.23 0.59
N PHE A 490 -13.22 1.40 0.63
CA PHE A 490 -13.95 1.86 1.81
C PHE A 490 -14.66 0.71 2.53
N SER A 491 -14.70 0.77 3.85
CA SER A 491 -15.41 -0.18 4.73
C SER A 491 -15.98 0.53 5.95
N VAL A 492 -16.99 -0.06 6.59
CA VAL A 492 -17.47 0.35 7.93
C VAL A 492 -16.72 -0.48 8.97
N GLU A 493 -16.19 0.17 10.00
CA GLU A 493 -15.47 -0.47 11.11
C GLU A 493 -16.39 -0.76 12.32
N SER A 494 -17.35 0.14 12.59
CA SER A 494 -18.34 0.01 13.68
C SER A 494 -19.54 0.95 13.48
N GLY A 495 -20.60 0.74 14.24
CA GLY A 495 -21.84 1.53 14.22
C GLY A 495 -22.89 1.02 13.23
N ASN A 496 -22.73 -0.22 12.75
CA ASN A 496 -23.56 -0.88 11.73
C ASN A 496 -23.64 -2.39 12.03
N GLU A 497 -23.66 -2.76 13.30
CA GLU A 497 -23.58 -4.14 13.81
C GLU A 497 -24.80 -5.00 13.43
N ASP A 498 -25.89 -4.36 13.04
CA ASP A 498 -27.13 -4.92 12.54
C ASP A 498 -27.19 -5.01 10.99
N GLU A 499 -26.18 -4.49 10.29
CA GLU A 499 -26.11 -4.32 8.83
C GLU A 499 -27.24 -3.44 8.23
N THR A 500 -27.76 -2.46 8.98
CA THR A 500 -28.83 -1.57 8.47
C THR A 500 -28.39 -0.68 7.30
N PHE A 501 -27.10 -0.34 7.23
CA PHE A 501 -26.50 0.38 6.12
C PHE A 501 -25.55 -0.49 5.29
N ARG A 502 -25.51 -0.20 3.99
CA ARG A 502 -24.58 -0.81 3.03
C ARG A 502 -23.69 0.23 2.38
N ILE A 503 -22.39 -0.01 2.42
CA ILE A 503 -21.38 0.79 1.72
C ILE A 503 -21.04 0.18 0.36
N LEU A 504 -20.98 1.01 -0.68
CA LEU A 504 -20.55 0.64 -2.03
C LEU A 504 -19.34 1.50 -2.43
N SER A 505 -18.16 0.88 -2.46
CA SER A 505 -16.90 1.50 -2.91
C SER A 505 -16.87 1.70 -4.43
N HIS A 506 -16.33 2.83 -4.87
CA HIS A 506 -16.09 3.20 -6.26
C HIS A 506 -14.60 3.58 -6.41
N PRO A 507 -13.66 2.59 -6.40
CA PRO A 507 -12.24 2.86 -6.13
C PRO A 507 -11.57 3.79 -7.15
N GLU A 508 -11.94 3.68 -8.43
CA GLU A 508 -11.44 4.54 -9.52
C GLU A 508 -11.73 6.04 -9.32
N ASN A 509 -12.76 6.36 -8.52
CA ASN A 509 -13.25 7.72 -8.27
C ASN A 509 -12.97 8.21 -6.85
N GLY A 510 -12.23 7.47 -6.01
CA GLY A 510 -11.97 7.82 -4.61
C GLY A 510 -13.23 8.05 -3.76
N THR A 511 -14.34 7.37 -4.08
CA THR A 511 -15.65 7.62 -3.45
C THR A 511 -16.33 6.33 -2.98
N ALA A 512 -17.21 6.45 -1.99
CA ALA A 512 -18.17 5.41 -1.64
C ALA A 512 -19.55 6.01 -1.35
N SER A 513 -20.61 5.30 -1.73
CA SER A 513 -21.99 5.66 -1.39
C SER A 513 -22.53 4.73 -0.32
N ILE A 514 -23.25 5.31 0.65
CA ILE A 514 -23.88 4.61 1.77
C ILE A 514 -25.38 4.60 1.56
N TRP A 515 -25.97 3.42 1.59
CA TRP A 515 -27.36 3.15 1.27
C TRP A 515 -28.06 2.50 2.46
N LEU A 516 -29.36 2.75 2.59
CA LEU A 516 -30.22 2.03 3.53
C LEU A 516 -30.52 0.62 2.97
N GLU A 517 -30.15 -0.44 3.67
CA GLU A 517 -30.35 -1.85 3.25
C GLU A 517 -31.43 -2.56 4.10
N LYS A 518 -31.77 -2.03 5.27
CA LYS A 518 -32.86 -2.50 6.15
C LYS A 518 -33.76 -1.34 6.57
N GLU A 519 -34.95 -1.64 7.05
CA GLU A 519 -35.91 -0.63 7.54
C GLU A 519 -35.34 0.08 8.80
N LEU A 520 -35.67 1.35 9.00
CA LEU A 520 -35.32 2.10 10.21
C LEU A 520 -36.45 1.94 11.25
N ASP A 521 -36.08 2.07 12.52
CA ASP A 521 -36.94 1.87 13.70
C ASP A 521 -36.41 2.81 14.80
N TYR A 522 -37.17 3.86 15.14
CA TYR A 522 -36.78 4.91 16.08
C TYR A 522 -36.84 4.42 17.54
N GLU A 523 -37.81 3.57 17.85
CA GLU A 523 -38.06 2.93 19.13
C GLU A 523 -36.88 2.06 19.61
N THR A 524 -36.12 1.50 18.67
CA THR A 524 -34.90 0.72 18.94
C THR A 524 -33.61 1.51 18.74
N VAL A 525 -33.44 2.29 17.66
CA VAL A 525 -32.16 2.96 17.34
C VAL A 525 -32.36 4.38 16.78
N GLN A 526 -32.28 5.38 17.67
CA GLN A 526 -32.47 6.79 17.34
C GLN A 526 -31.29 7.45 16.59
N GLU A 527 -30.07 6.98 16.80
CA GLU A 527 -28.85 7.50 16.15
C GLU A 527 -27.87 6.39 15.76
N TYR A 528 -27.28 6.53 14.58
CA TYR A 528 -26.21 5.66 14.09
C TYR A 528 -24.96 6.51 13.82
N VAL A 529 -23.82 6.11 14.40
CA VAL A 529 -22.53 6.78 14.25
C VAL A 529 -21.56 5.81 13.58
N LEU A 530 -21.62 5.76 12.24
CA LEU A 530 -20.79 4.86 11.45
C LEU A 530 -19.35 5.36 11.47
N ILE A 531 -18.40 4.53 11.89
CA ILE A 531 -16.97 4.77 11.65
C ILE A 531 -16.63 4.10 10.33
N VAL A 532 -16.12 4.88 9.37
CA VAL A 532 -15.75 4.41 8.03
C VAL A 532 -14.26 4.59 7.77
N SER A 533 -13.61 3.53 7.30
CA SER A 533 -12.20 3.48 6.94
C SER A 533 -12.00 3.67 5.44
N ALA A 534 -10.99 4.44 5.04
CA ALA A 534 -10.43 4.46 3.70
C ALA A 534 -9.01 3.87 3.72
N ARG A 535 -8.69 2.97 2.77
CA ARG A 535 -7.36 2.39 2.59
C ARG A 535 -7.07 2.15 1.11
N ASN A 536 -5.80 2.08 0.71
CA ASN A 536 -5.39 1.63 -0.62
C ASN A 536 -5.81 0.17 -0.84
N ASN A 537 -5.91 -0.24 -2.11
CA ASN A 537 -6.08 -1.65 -2.47
C ASN A 537 -4.75 -2.45 -2.38
N GLU A 538 -3.62 -1.76 -2.56
CA GLU A 538 -2.26 -2.30 -2.42
C GLU A 538 -1.67 -2.00 -1.02
N GLU A 539 -0.63 -2.72 -0.61
CA GLU A 539 0.02 -2.53 0.71
C GLU A 539 0.90 -1.27 0.74
N LEU A 540 0.79 -0.46 1.80
CA LEU A 540 1.58 0.78 1.98
C LEU A 540 3.05 0.49 2.29
N VAL A 541 3.96 1.11 1.54
CA VAL A 541 5.41 0.84 1.54
C VAL A 541 6.17 1.99 2.22
N GLY A 542 6.08 2.06 3.56
CA GLY A 542 6.74 3.13 4.30
C GLY A 542 6.71 2.96 5.81
N LYS A 543 6.74 4.10 6.53
CA LYS A 543 6.66 4.13 8.00
C LYS A 543 5.25 3.86 8.54
N GLU A 544 4.24 3.89 7.67
CA GLU A 544 2.83 3.87 8.05
C GLU A 544 2.07 2.72 7.35
N GLN A 545 2.55 1.48 7.51
CA GLN A 545 1.94 0.28 6.91
C GLN A 545 0.43 0.09 7.23
N ASP A 546 -0.06 0.70 8.31
CA ASP A 546 -1.46 0.65 8.77
C ASP A 546 -2.20 2.01 8.68
N ALA A 547 -1.78 2.95 7.82
CA ALA A 547 -2.43 4.27 7.68
C ALA A 547 -3.76 4.24 6.89
N SER A 548 -4.75 3.50 7.39
CA SER A 548 -6.14 3.73 7.02
C SER A 548 -6.65 5.03 7.66
N SER A 549 -7.09 6.01 6.86
CA SER A 549 -7.77 7.17 7.43
C SER A 549 -9.23 6.82 7.79
N THR A 550 -9.75 7.45 8.84
CA THR A 550 -11.11 7.19 9.35
C THR A 550 -11.95 8.47 9.36
N ALA A 551 -13.21 8.37 8.98
CA ALA A 551 -14.21 9.41 9.10
C ALA A 551 -15.46 8.90 9.84
N THR A 552 -16.27 9.81 10.40
CA THR A 552 -17.55 9.47 11.04
C THR A 552 -18.72 9.93 10.19
N VAL A 553 -19.67 9.03 9.90
CA VAL A 553 -20.95 9.35 9.26
C VAL A 553 -22.04 9.26 10.31
N HIS A 554 -22.69 10.39 10.61
CA HIS A 554 -23.73 10.48 11.62
C HIS A 554 -25.11 10.51 10.95
N VAL A 555 -25.98 9.56 11.31
CA VAL A 555 -27.36 9.45 10.85
C VAL A 555 -28.30 9.51 12.05
N LEU A 556 -29.28 10.42 12.02
CA LEU A 556 -30.33 10.58 13.02
C LEU A 556 -31.65 10.05 12.45
N VAL A 557 -32.25 9.07 13.10
CA VAL A 557 -33.62 8.63 12.79
C VAL A 557 -34.60 9.67 13.35
N LYS A 558 -35.71 9.88 12.66
CA LYS A 558 -36.87 10.61 13.18
C LYS A 558 -38.06 9.67 13.30
N ASP A 559 -38.59 9.63 14.51
CA ASP A 559 -39.98 9.39 14.89
C ASP A 559 -40.98 9.77 13.76
N VAL A 560 -41.77 8.77 13.33
CA VAL A 560 -42.93 8.89 12.45
C VAL A 560 -44.08 8.03 12.99
N ASN A 561 -44.84 8.59 13.94
CA ASN A 561 -46.11 8.07 14.49
C ASN A 561 -46.67 6.82 13.78
N GLU A 562 -46.46 5.66 14.38
CA GLU A 562 -46.92 4.37 13.88
C GLU A 562 -48.44 4.17 14.10
N ALA A 563 -48.94 2.96 13.83
CA ALA A 563 -50.31 2.58 14.19
C ALA A 563 -50.35 1.83 15.54
N PRO A 564 -51.27 2.17 16.46
CA PRO A 564 -51.39 1.48 17.74
C PRO A 564 -51.59 -0.04 17.59
N VAL A 565 -51.12 -0.84 18.56
CA VAL A 565 -51.19 -2.31 18.50
C VAL A 565 -52.14 -2.86 19.56
N PHE A 566 -53.22 -3.54 19.13
CA PHE A 566 -54.09 -4.27 20.04
C PHE A 566 -53.41 -5.52 20.63
N THR A 567 -53.58 -5.75 21.94
CA THR A 567 -53.11 -6.94 22.66
C THR A 567 -53.69 -8.26 22.14
N GLN A 568 -54.84 -8.21 21.46
CA GLN A 568 -55.45 -9.35 20.75
C GLN A 568 -56.03 -8.88 19.41
N ARG A 569 -55.84 -9.68 18.34
CA ARG A 569 -56.46 -9.41 17.02
C ARG A 569 -57.97 -9.69 17.01
N ARG A 570 -58.43 -10.54 17.92
CA ARG A 570 -59.84 -10.95 18.11
C ARG A 570 -60.07 -11.22 19.59
N TYR A 571 -61.08 -10.59 20.17
CA TYR A 571 -61.60 -10.83 21.51
C TYR A 571 -62.89 -11.65 21.41
N GLU A 572 -63.13 -12.57 22.35
CA GLU A 572 -64.35 -13.40 22.37
C GLU A 572 -65.00 -13.36 23.76
N VAL A 573 -66.33 -13.28 23.80
CA VAL A 573 -67.10 -13.31 25.04
C VAL A 573 -68.44 -14.03 24.82
N SER A 574 -68.97 -14.68 25.85
CA SER A 574 -70.28 -15.35 25.81
C SER A 574 -71.17 -14.83 26.93
N ILE A 575 -72.36 -14.32 26.59
CA ILE A 575 -73.27 -13.63 27.51
C ILE A 575 -74.72 -14.05 27.28
N PRO A 576 -75.54 -14.26 28.33
CA PRO A 576 -76.98 -14.47 28.14
C PRO A 576 -77.64 -13.21 27.57
N GLU A 577 -78.66 -13.35 26.76
CA GLU A 577 -79.41 -12.18 26.26
C GLU A 577 -80.11 -11.39 27.38
N SER A 578 -80.49 -12.09 28.47
CA SER A 578 -81.03 -11.49 29.69
C SER A 578 -79.99 -10.80 30.58
N ILE A 579 -78.86 -10.34 30.02
CA ILE A 579 -77.80 -9.63 30.74
C ILE A 579 -78.27 -8.24 31.21
N GLU A 580 -77.85 -7.81 32.40
CA GLU A 580 -78.24 -6.50 32.95
C GLU A 580 -77.60 -5.35 32.14
N LEU A 581 -78.41 -4.36 31.77
CA LEU A 581 -77.95 -3.20 31.01
C LEU A 581 -76.89 -2.39 31.79
N GLY A 582 -75.83 -1.98 31.10
CA GLY A 582 -74.67 -1.30 31.67
C GLY A 582 -73.55 -2.25 32.14
N THR A 583 -73.75 -3.57 32.10
CA THR A 583 -72.72 -4.57 32.45
C THR A 583 -71.50 -4.47 31.52
N VAL A 584 -70.30 -4.47 32.10
CA VAL A 584 -69.03 -4.60 31.35
C VAL A 584 -68.86 -6.04 30.88
N LEU A 585 -68.65 -6.23 29.59
CA LEU A 585 -68.50 -7.54 28.95
C LEU A 585 -67.04 -7.96 28.91
N LEU A 586 -66.17 -7.01 28.53
CA LEU A 586 -64.73 -7.12 28.47
C LEU A 586 -64.10 -5.71 28.45
N THR A 587 -62.78 -5.66 28.63
CA THR A 587 -61.97 -4.46 28.43
C THR A 587 -60.96 -4.75 27.34
N VAL A 588 -60.97 -4.00 26.24
CA VAL A 588 -59.92 -4.11 25.21
C VAL A 588 -58.69 -3.33 25.65
N LYS A 589 -57.52 -3.67 25.09
CA LYS A 589 -56.32 -2.83 25.27
C LYS A 589 -55.49 -2.80 24.00
N ALA A 590 -55.13 -1.59 23.58
CA ALA A 590 -54.04 -1.30 22.67
C ALA A 590 -52.88 -0.61 23.41
N THR A 591 -51.73 -0.56 22.75
CA THR A 591 -50.54 0.21 23.12
C THR A 591 -49.94 0.80 21.86
N ASP A 592 -49.60 2.09 21.88
CA ASP A 592 -48.73 2.67 20.87
C ASP A 592 -47.30 2.14 21.03
N PRO A 593 -46.56 1.89 19.93
CA PRO A 593 -45.13 1.65 19.98
C PRO A 593 -44.34 2.97 20.21
N ASP A 594 -44.80 4.09 19.63
CA ASP A 594 -44.17 5.42 19.69
C ASP A 594 -43.61 5.78 21.07
N ILE A 595 -42.34 6.20 21.15
CA ILE A 595 -41.68 6.65 22.39
C ILE A 595 -42.43 7.82 23.05
N TYR A 596 -43.14 8.64 22.28
CA TYR A 596 -43.98 9.73 22.76
C TYR A 596 -45.48 9.39 22.82
N THR A 597 -45.83 8.13 23.07
CA THR A 597 -47.19 7.54 23.15
C THR A 597 -48.34 8.57 23.24
N PRO A 598 -49.03 8.88 22.14
CA PRO A 598 -50.20 9.76 22.17
C PRO A 598 -51.37 9.16 22.97
N SER A 599 -52.40 9.96 23.26
CA SER A 599 -53.60 9.44 23.92
C SER A 599 -54.34 8.49 22.99
N LEU A 600 -54.62 7.27 23.45
CA LEU A 600 -55.42 6.31 22.69
C LEU A 600 -56.92 6.51 22.96
N SER A 601 -57.66 6.76 21.89
CA SER A 601 -59.13 6.79 21.85
C SER A 601 -59.69 5.47 21.32
N TYR A 602 -60.74 4.95 21.97
CA TYR A 602 -61.39 3.70 21.60
C TYR A 602 -62.80 3.95 21.03
N SER A 603 -63.14 3.30 19.91
CA SER A 603 -64.47 3.38 19.30
C SER A 603 -64.95 2.04 18.72
N LEU A 604 -66.26 1.89 18.52
CA LEU A 604 -66.87 0.71 17.88
C LEU A 604 -67.33 1.04 16.45
N ARG A 605 -67.14 0.09 15.54
CA ARG A 605 -67.61 0.12 14.16
C ARG A 605 -68.36 -1.16 13.81
N ASN A 606 -69.35 -1.04 12.94
CA ASN A 606 -70.24 -2.13 12.48
C ASN A 606 -71.20 -2.72 13.54
N ASP A 607 -71.38 -2.08 14.70
CA ASP A 607 -72.51 -2.41 15.59
C ASP A 607 -73.84 -1.91 14.97
N SER A 608 -74.40 -2.68 14.04
CA SER A 608 -75.64 -2.35 13.31
C SER A 608 -76.87 -2.18 14.20
N MET A 609 -76.91 -2.89 15.34
CA MET A 609 -78.00 -2.87 16.31
C MET A 609 -77.85 -1.77 17.36
N ASN A 610 -76.65 -1.17 17.49
CA ASN A 610 -76.29 -0.21 18.54
C ASN A 610 -76.50 -0.81 19.95
N TRP A 611 -76.19 -2.11 20.07
CA TRP A 611 -76.36 -2.88 21.30
C TRP A 611 -75.27 -2.61 22.33
N PHE A 612 -74.11 -2.13 21.89
CA PHE A 612 -72.91 -1.98 22.71
C PHE A 612 -72.36 -0.57 22.66
N SER A 613 -71.69 -0.17 23.74
CA SER A 613 -70.86 1.03 23.79
C SER A 613 -69.47 0.67 24.30
N ILE A 614 -68.44 1.34 23.80
CA ILE A 614 -67.12 1.32 24.41
C ILE A 614 -66.88 2.64 25.16
N ASP A 615 -66.23 2.58 26.31
CA ASP A 615 -65.67 3.78 26.95
C ASP A 615 -64.40 4.22 26.22
N GLU A 616 -64.39 5.47 25.79
CA GLU A 616 -63.39 6.06 24.89
C GLU A 616 -61.96 6.02 25.42
N HIS A 617 -61.76 5.96 26.75
CA HIS A 617 -60.44 6.07 27.38
C HIS A 617 -59.99 4.76 28.05
N SER A 618 -60.92 3.99 28.61
CA SER A 618 -60.62 2.74 29.33
C SER A 618 -60.76 1.48 28.49
N GLY A 619 -61.44 1.54 27.33
CA GLY A 619 -61.69 0.38 26.49
C GLY A 619 -62.72 -0.61 27.06
N GLU A 620 -63.46 -0.24 28.12
CA GLU A 620 -64.57 -1.07 28.64
C GLU A 620 -65.72 -1.15 27.63
N VAL A 621 -66.03 -2.35 27.16
CA VAL A 621 -67.20 -2.61 26.30
C VAL A 621 -68.39 -3.00 27.18
N ARG A 622 -69.50 -2.28 27.06
CA ARG A 622 -70.72 -2.43 27.86
C ARG A 622 -71.92 -2.71 26.98
N VAL A 623 -72.85 -3.54 27.47
CA VAL A 623 -74.17 -3.74 26.85
C VAL A 623 -75.11 -2.59 27.22
N MET A 624 -75.75 -1.96 26.23
CA MET A 624 -76.54 -0.74 26.40
C MET A 624 -77.99 -0.86 25.92
N GLN A 625 -78.32 -1.92 25.18
CA GLN A 625 -79.68 -2.28 24.78
C GLN A 625 -79.98 -3.72 25.22
N VAL A 626 -81.26 -4.07 25.27
CA VAL A 626 -81.67 -5.46 25.44
C VAL A 626 -81.21 -6.26 24.22
N LEU A 627 -80.51 -7.36 24.46
CA LEU A 627 -80.12 -8.31 23.44
C LEU A 627 -81.31 -9.22 23.11
N ASP A 628 -81.40 -9.64 21.86
CA ASP A 628 -82.46 -10.50 21.33
C ASP A 628 -81.75 -11.50 20.41
N ARG A 629 -81.61 -12.75 20.86
CA ARG A 629 -80.89 -13.79 20.11
C ARG A 629 -81.67 -14.21 18.87
N GLU A 630 -83.00 -14.14 18.87
CA GLU A 630 -83.83 -14.52 17.72
C GLU A 630 -83.61 -13.61 16.50
N ILE A 631 -83.14 -12.37 16.71
CA ILE A 631 -82.76 -11.43 15.65
C ILE A 631 -81.37 -11.73 15.05
N VAL A 632 -80.46 -12.43 15.74
CA VAL A 632 -79.05 -12.61 15.31
C VAL A 632 -78.58 -14.06 15.26
N GLN A 633 -77.69 -14.38 14.31
CA GLN A 633 -77.23 -15.77 14.10
C GLN A 633 -76.06 -16.14 15.03
N ASP A 634 -76.37 -16.49 16.28
CA ASP A 634 -75.52 -17.02 17.36
C ASP A 634 -74.33 -16.15 17.83
N VAL A 635 -73.62 -15.49 16.91
CA VAL A 635 -72.43 -14.67 17.16
C VAL A 635 -72.63 -13.29 16.52
N TYR A 636 -72.64 -12.27 17.37
CA TYR A 636 -72.68 -10.88 16.93
C TYR A 636 -71.25 -10.32 16.89
N THR A 637 -70.79 -9.88 15.72
CA THR A 637 -69.42 -9.41 15.50
C THR A 637 -69.35 -7.89 15.36
N VAL A 638 -68.56 -7.24 16.20
CA VAL A 638 -68.30 -5.80 16.17
C VAL A 638 -66.82 -5.57 15.92
N GLN A 639 -66.45 -4.51 15.19
CA GLN A 639 -65.05 -4.08 15.09
C GLN A 639 -64.76 -3.04 16.15
N VAL A 640 -63.70 -3.22 16.91
CA VAL A 640 -63.17 -2.21 17.83
C VAL A 640 -61.99 -1.51 17.16
N ILE A 641 -61.95 -0.19 17.30
CA ILE A 641 -60.91 0.67 16.76
C ILE A 641 -60.16 1.29 17.94
N ALA A 642 -58.84 1.30 17.86
CA ALA A 642 -58.00 2.19 18.65
C ALA A 642 -57.36 3.20 17.68
N GLN A 643 -57.41 4.47 18.06
CA GLN A 643 -56.91 5.59 17.28
C GLN A 643 -56.16 6.55 18.21
N ASP A 644 -54.96 6.94 17.80
CA ASP A 644 -54.11 7.92 18.48
C ASP A 644 -54.60 9.38 18.34
N GLU A 645 -53.90 10.30 19.00
CA GLU A 645 -53.97 11.75 18.75
C GLU A 645 -52.83 12.25 17.84
N GLY A 646 -52.34 11.38 16.95
CA GLY A 646 -51.18 11.57 16.08
C GLY A 646 -51.33 12.64 15.00
N SER A 647 -50.25 12.90 14.26
CA SER A 647 -50.24 13.88 13.15
C SER A 647 -49.27 13.49 12.02
N PRO A 648 -49.72 12.67 11.04
CA PRO A 648 -51.09 12.19 10.84
C PRO A 648 -51.52 11.19 11.92
N SER A 649 -52.81 11.19 12.25
CA SER A 649 -53.36 10.21 13.18
C SER A 649 -53.61 8.86 12.49
N MET A 650 -53.15 7.78 13.11
CA MET A 650 -53.29 6.40 12.64
C MET A 650 -54.42 5.67 13.39
N MET A 651 -54.79 4.49 12.91
CA MET A 651 -55.80 3.67 13.57
C MET A 651 -55.61 2.18 13.26
N VAL A 652 -55.93 1.35 14.25
CA VAL A 652 -55.92 -0.11 14.15
C VAL A 652 -57.32 -0.67 14.42
N THR A 653 -57.64 -1.84 13.87
CA THR A 653 -58.91 -2.52 14.12
C THR A 653 -58.72 -3.95 14.60
N ALA A 654 -59.45 -4.34 15.66
CA ALA A 654 -59.59 -5.74 16.09
C ALA A 654 -61.06 -6.18 16.02
N GLU A 655 -61.30 -7.50 16.04
CA GLU A 655 -62.64 -8.08 16.07
C GLU A 655 -63.09 -8.34 17.52
N ILE A 656 -64.37 -8.13 17.82
CA ILE A 656 -65.03 -8.64 19.03
C ILE A 656 -66.15 -9.58 18.58
N ALA A 657 -66.06 -10.85 18.94
CA ALA A 657 -67.09 -11.86 18.73
C ALA A 657 -67.90 -12.07 20.01
N ILE A 658 -69.18 -11.68 19.98
CA ILE A 658 -70.10 -11.75 21.12
C ILE A 658 -71.07 -12.90 20.89
N HIS A 659 -70.87 -14.01 21.59
CA HIS A 659 -71.73 -15.18 21.54
C HIS A 659 -72.95 -14.93 22.44
N VAL A 660 -74.12 -14.75 21.84
CA VAL A 660 -75.36 -14.51 22.60
C VAL A 660 -75.94 -15.85 23.02
N LEU A 661 -75.99 -16.08 24.32
CA LEU A 661 -76.49 -17.31 24.92
C LEU A 661 -77.99 -17.21 25.18
N ASP A 662 -78.66 -18.30 24.80
CA ASP A 662 -80.10 -18.49 24.82
C ASP A 662 -80.71 -18.55 26.23
N VAL A 663 -81.84 -17.85 26.41
CA VAL A 663 -82.66 -17.84 27.62
C VAL A 663 -84.09 -18.24 27.24
N ASN A 664 -84.84 -18.88 28.15
CA ASN A 664 -86.23 -19.27 27.88
C ASN A 664 -87.17 -18.03 27.88
N ASP A 665 -87.07 -17.20 26.85
CA ASP A 665 -87.70 -15.89 26.73
C ASP A 665 -89.08 -15.95 26.06
N ASN A 666 -89.24 -16.75 25.01
CA ASN A 666 -90.47 -16.82 24.25
C ASN A 666 -91.50 -17.75 24.91
N SER A 667 -92.47 -18.23 24.15
CA SER A 667 -93.50 -19.17 24.60
C SER A 667 -94.11 -19.90 23.42
N PRO A 668 -94.44 -21.20 23.55
CA PRO A 668 -94.67 -22.03 22.38
C PRO A 668 -96.04 -21.75 21.77
N PHE A 669 -96.09 -21.56 20.45
CA PHE A 669 -97.31 -21.27 19.71
C PHE A 669 -97.60 -22.33 18.65
N LEU A 670 -98.86 -22.44 18.22
CA LEU A 670 -99.25 -23.35 17.14
C LEU A 670 -98.97 -22.74 15.77
N ILE A 671 -98.29 -23.49 14.90
CA ILE A 671 -98.15 -23.18 13.48
C ILE A 671 -99.33 -23.80 12.72
N GLY A 672 -100.18 -22.96 12.12
CA GLY A 672 -101.28 -23.36 11.24
C GLY A 672 -102.60 -22.64 11.52
N ASP A 673 -103.52 -22.67 10.55
CA ASP A 673 -104.90 -22.18 10.75
C ASP A 673 -105.78 -23.27 11.37
N TYR A 674 -106.05 -23.12 12.67
CA TYR A 674 -106.94 -24.00 13.43
C TYR A 674 -108.36 -23.43 13.63
N SER A 675 -108.68 -22.26 13.03
CA SER A 675 -109.93 -21.52 13.24
C SER A 675 -111.19 -22.31 12.88
N LYS A 676 -111.06 -23.28 11.97
CA LYS A 676 -112.12 -24.18 11.51
C LYS A 676 -111.66 -25.63 11.56
N SER A 677 -111.35 -26.10 12.76
CA SER A 677 -111.03 -27.51 13.00
C SER A 677 -112.33 -28.35 13.01
N TYR A 678 -112.32 -29.51 12.37
CA TYR A 678 -113.51 -30.37 12.23
C TYR A 678 -113.23 -31.81 12.69
N LEU A 679 -114.14 -32.40 13.45
CA LEU A 679 -114.21 -33.85 13.72
C LEU A 679 -115.67 -34.29 13.64
N CYS A 680 -115.93 -35.56 13.34
CA CYS A 680 -117.30 -36.08 13.24
C CYS A 680 -117.63 -37.12 14.32
N THR A 681 -118.92 -37.24 14.61
CA THR A 681 -119.46 -38.17 15.59
C THR A 681 -120.31 -39.26 14.89
N PRO A 682 -120.23 -40.54 15.29
CA PRO A 682 -119.40 -41.10 16.35
C PRO A 682 -117.91 -41.18 15.95
N ARG A 683 -117.02 -41.12 16.95
CA ARG A 683 -115.56 -41.19 16.75
C ARG A 683 -115.16 -42.44 15.96
N ARG A 684 -114.32 -42.26 14.94
CA ARG A 684 -113.54 -43.30 14.26
C ARG A 684 -112.04 -43.17 14.62
N GLU A 685 -111.26 -44.21 14.38
CA GLU A 685 -109.88 -44.29 14.86
C GLU A 685 -108.92 -43.30 14.18
N MET A 686 -109.07 -43.07 12.88
CA MET A 686 -108.23 -42.15 12.09
C MET A 686 -108.55 -40.65 12.27
N GLN A 687 -109.52 -40.29 13.13
CA GLN A 687 -109.99 -38.92 13.26
C GLN A 687 -109.19 -38.13 14.30
N SER A 688 -108.33 -37.24 13.81
CA SER A 688 -107.47 -36.38 14.62
C SER A 688 -107.26 -35.02 13.95
N ILE A 689 -107.04 -33.99 14.77
CA ILE A 689 -106.48 -32.71 14.33
C ILE A 689 -104.98 -32.76 14.64
N MET A 690 -104.14 -32.65 13.62
CA MET A 690 -102.69 -32.59 13.79
C MET A 690 -102.29 -31.16 14.17
N MET A 691 -101.70 -31.02 15.35
CA MET A 691 -101.22 -29.75 15.89
C MET A 691 -99.70 -29.71 15.78
N SER A 692 -99.18 -28.72 15.07
CA SER A 692 -97.75 -28.40 15.00
C SER A 692 -97.49 -27.19 15.89
N ALA A 693 -96.46 -27.25 16.73
CA ALA A 693 -96.03 -26.12 17.55
C ALA A 693 -94.58 -25.75 17.26
N PHE A 694 -94.24 -24.50 17.54
CA PHE A 694 -92.90 -23.95 17.45
C PHE A 694 -92.68 -22.99 18.61
N ASP A 695 -91.43 -22.87 19.01
CA ASP A 695 -90.95 -21.90 19.97
C ASP A 695 -89.65 -21.30 19.40
N PRO A 696 -89.48 -19.98 19.34
CA PRO A 696 -88.26 -19.34 18.86
C PRO A 696 -87.00 -19.70 19.68
N ASP A 697 -87.16 -20.02 20.96
CA ASP A 697 -86.06 -20.28 21.89
C ASP A 697 -85.13 -21.41 21.40
N GLY A 698 -83.88 -21.38 21.86
CA GLY A 698 -82.79 -22.23 21.41
C GLY A 698 -82.81 -23.67 21.94
N ALA A 699 -81.75 -24.40 21.59
CA ALA A 699 -81.62 -25.82 21.81
C ALA A 699 -81.47 -26.16 23.31
N GLY A 700 -82.61 -26.43 23.95
CA GLY A 700 -82.73 -26.79 25.37
C GLY A 700 -83.89 -26.05 26.05
N ASN A 701 -84.19 -24.84 25.60
CA ASN A 701 -85.31 -24.05 26.11
C ASN A 701 -86.60 -24.37 25.32
N SER A 702 -86.57 -24.40 23.99
CA SER A 702 -87.75 -24.69 23.16
C SER A 702 -88.29 -26.12 23.28
N ALA A 703 -87.81 -27.05 22.45
CA ALA A 703 -88.32 -28.41 22.36
C ALA A 703 -87.55 -29.39 23.28
N PRO A 704 -88.21 -30.36 23.94
CA PRO A 704 -89.56 -30.88 23.65
C PRO A 704 -90.75 -30.12 24.25
N LEU A 705 -91.76 -29.89 23.42
CA LEU A 705 -93.00 -29.17 23.75
C LEU A 705 -94.06 -30.10 24.38
N PHE A 706 -94.53 -29.74 25.57
CA PHE A 706 -95.53 -30.47 26.33
C PHE A 706 -96.96 -29.98 26.03
N PHE A 707 -97.65 -30.69 25.14
CA PHE A 707 -99.06 -30.44 24.83
C PHE A 707 -99.98 -31.05 25.90
N SER A 708 -100.84 -30.25 26.53
CA SER A 708 -101.79 -30.75 27.54
C SER A 708 -103.18 -30.09 27.48
N LEU A 709 -104.20 -30.79 27.99
CA LEU A 709 -105.56 -30.24 28.10
C LEU A 709 -105.72 -29.47 29.41
N ALA A 710 -106.30 -28.27 29.33
CA ALA A 710 -106.60 -27.44 30.50
C ALA A 710 -107.41 -28.20 31.57
N ASN A 711 -107.27 -27.82 32.84
CA ASN A 711 -107.77 -28.59 33.98
C ASN A 711 -109.30 -28.43 34.21
N SER A 712 -110.10 -28.86 33.24
CA SER A 712 -111.56 -28.93 33.31
C SER A 712 -112.02 -30.40 33.20
N PRO A 713 -112.83 -30.93 34.14
CA PRO A 713 -113.29 -32.32 34.11
C PRO A 713 -114.06 -32.69 32.83
N MET A 714 -114.89 -31.78 32.31
CA MET A 714 -115.63 -32.01 31.07
C MET A 714 -114.72 -31.99 29.85
N LEU A 715 -113.70 -31.13 29.84
CA LEU A 715 -112.75 -31.03 28.75
C LEU A 715 -111.82 -32.25 28.70
N ARG A 716 -111.30 -32.69 29.85
CA ARG A 716 -110.49 -33.91 29.98
C ARG A 716 -111.30 -35.21 29.80
N ARG A 717 -112.63 -35.19 30.01
CA ARG A 717 -113.52 -36.28 29.60
C ARG A 717 -113.64 -36.33 28.07
N ASN A 718 -114.02 -35.21 27.46
CA ASN A 718 -114.48 -35.14 26.07
C ASN A 718 -113.35 -35.17 25.03
N TRP A 719 -112.10 -34.92 25.42
CA TRP A 719 -110.94 -34.78 24.51
C TRP A 719 -109.74 -35.61 24.99
N ARG A 720 -108.85 -35.97 24.07
CA ARG A 720 -107.50 -36.47 24.35
C ARG A 720 -106.49 -35.81 23.43
N ILE A 721 -105.31 -35.52 23.97
CA ILE A 721 -104.12 -35.16 23.19
C ILE A 721 -103.14 -36.33 23.31
N ASN A 722 -102.54 -36.73 22.18
CA ASN A 722 -101.44 -37.68 22.16
C ASN A 722 -100.27 -37.02 21.43
N LEU A 723 -99.07 -37.03 22.02
CA LEU A 723 -97.84 -36.57 21.36
C LEU A 723 -97.50 -37.46 20.17
N ILE A 724 -96.92 -36.85 19.13
CA ILE A 724 -96.40 -37.53 17.92
C ILE A 724 -94.87 -37.50 17.97
N ASN A 725 -94.32 -36.32 18.25
CA ASN A 725 -92.91 -36.04 18.48
C ASN A 725 -92.80 -34.77 19.34
N ASP A 726 -91.58 -34.26 19.50
CA ASP A 726 -91.22 -33.14 20.37
C ASP A 726 -91.82 -31.78 19.98
N THR A 727 -92.47 -31.67 18.81
CA THR A 727 -93.13 -30.44 18.32
C THR A 727 -94.54 -30.66 17.78
N HIS A 728 -95.07 -31.89 17.81
CA HIS A 728 -96.34 -32.25 17.17
C HIS A 728 -97.22 -33.14 18.07
N ALA A 729 -98.54 -32.91 18.05
CA ALA A 729 -99.52 -33.73 18.77
C ALA A 729 -100.86 -33.87 18.03
N TYR A 730 -101.56 -34.99 18.24
CA TYR A 730 -102.92 -35.21 17.75
C TYR A 730 -103.96 -34.87 18.82
N LEU A 731 -104.87 -33.93 18.54
CA LEU A 731 -106.11 -33.75 19.29
C LEU A 731 -107.20 -34.68 18.75
N THR A 732 -107.87 -35.43 19.64
CA THR A 732 -108.88 -36.43 19.30
C THR A 732 -110.07 -36.39 20.27
N MET A 733 -111.22 -36.94 19.86
CA MET A 733 -112.38 -37.11 20.74
C MET A 733 -112.08 -38.14 21.85
N GLY A 734 -112.30 -37.75 23.11
CA GLY A 734 -112.05 -38.57 24.30
C GLY A 734 -113.18 -39.54 24.68
N ILE A 735 -114.32 -39.47 23.97
CA ILE A 735 -115.48 -40.35 24.08
C ILE A 735 -116.02 -40.68 22.69
N SER A 736 -116.84 -41.72 22.57
CA SER A 736 -117.38 -42.20 21.28
C SER A 736 -118.41 -41.27 20.63
N TRP A 737 -119.11 -40.44 21.41
CA TRP A 737 -120.16 -39.54 20.92
C TRP A 737 -120.07 -38.16 21.58
N LEU A 738 -120.16 -37.11 20.76
CA LEU A 738 -120.37 -35.72 21.18
C LEU A 738 -121.58 -35.14 20.42
N GLU A 739 -122.21 -34.10 20.97
CA GLU A 739 -123.33 -33.44 20.30
C GLU A 739 -122.81 -32.60 19.12
N PRO A 740 -123.44 -32.60 17.94
CA PRO A 740 -123.04 -31.73 16.83
C PRO A 740 -123.18 -30.24 17.16
N LYS A 741 -122.06 -29.59 17.49
CA LYS A 741 -121.91 -28.15 17.75
C LYS A 741 -120.43 -27.75 17.78
N VAL A 742 -120.14 -26.46 17.87
CA VAL A 742 -118.78 -25.95 18.11
C VAL A 742 -118.41 -26.13 19.59
N TYR A 743 -117.22 -26.66 19.83
CA TYR A 743 -116.58 -26.76 21.15
C TYR A 743 -115.33 -25.90 21.17
N LEU A 744 -115.13 -25.15 22.26
CA LEU A 744 -113.87 -24.47 22.55
C LEU A 744 -112.99 -25.40 23.39
N VAL A 745 -111.86 -25.81 22.82
CA VAL A 745 -110.90 -26.73 23.45
C VAL A 745 -109.68 -25.94 23.90
N THR A 746 -109.60 -25.61 25.19
CA THR A 746 -108.42 -24.97 25.77
C THR A 746 -107.29 -25.97 25.95
N ILE A 747 -106.21 -25.74 25.22
CA ILE A 747 -104.94 -26.47 25.25
C ILE A 747 -103.91 -25.58 25.94
N ILE A 748 -103.00 -26.20 26.68
CA ILE A 748 -101.82 -25.56 27.24
C ILE A 748 -100.63 -26.17 26.49
N LEU A 749 -99.94 -25.35 25.70
CA LEU A 749 -98.58 -25.65 25.26
C LEU A 749 -97.61 -25.20 26.35
N LYS A 750 -96.49 -25.90 26.46
CA LYS A 750 -95.44 -25.61 27.44
C LYS A 750 -94.09 -26.06 26.87
N ASP A 751 -93.06 -25.28 27.10
CA ASP A 751 -91.68 -25.51 26.64
C ASP A 751 -90.89 -26.47 27.56
N SER A 752 -89.61 -26.70 27.25
CA SER A 752 -88.70 -27.54 28.04
C SER A 752 -87.76 -26.79 28.98
N GLY A 753 -87.57 -25.48 28.81
CA GLY A 753 -86.56 -24.72 29.55
C GLY A 753 -86.92 -24.41 31.01
N THR A 754 -86.08 -23.58 31.64
CA THR A 754 -86.15 -23.30 33.08
C THR A 754 -85.91 -21.82 33.39
N PRO A 755 -86.89 -21.05 33.91
CA PRO A 755 -88.25 -21.45 34.24
C PRO A 755 -89.14 -21.57 33.00
N SER A 756 -89.67 -22.76 32.78
CA SER A 756 -90.53 -23.08 31.65
C SER A 756 -91.76 -22.17 31.52
N LYS A 757 -92.02 -21.63 30.34
CA LYS A 757 -93.19 -20.81 30.00
C LYS A 757 -94.26 -21.66 29.31
N ALA A 758 -95.46 -21.10 29.18
CA ALA A 758 -96.64 -21.87 28.74
C ALA A 758 -97.73 -20.98 28.13
N GLN A 759 -98.25 -21.38 26.97
CA GLN A 759 -99.25 -20.64 26.22
C GLN A 759 -100.62 -21.32 26.26
N HIS A 760 -101.66 -20.54 26.57
CA HIS A 760 -103.05 -21.00 26.69
C HIS A 760 -103.83 -20.72 25.39
N ILE A 761 -104.13 -21.77 24.62
CA ILE A 761 -104.69 -21.67 23.28
C ILE A 761 -106.11 -22.26 23.26
N GLN A 762 -107.10 -21.53 22.72
CA GLN A 762 -108.46 -22.03 22.54
C GLN A 762 -108.71 -22.44 21.08
N LEU A 763 -108.80 -23.74 20.82
CA LEU A 763 -109.17 -24.25 19.50
C LEU A 763 -110.69 -24.35 19.32
N SER A 764 -111.18 -23.85 18.19
CA SER A 764 -112.58 -23.97 17.77
C SER A 764 -112.76 -25.27 16.98
N VAL A 765 -113.27 -26.30 17.65
CA VAL A 765 -113.52 -27.62 17.03
C VAL A 765 -115.01 -27.82 16.80
N THR A 766 -115.40 -27.88 15.52
CA THR A 766 -116.78 -28.15 15.12
C THR A 766 -117.02 -29.65 15.07
N ILE A 767 -117.96 -30.14 15.88
CA ILE A 767 -118.48 -31.51 15.82
C ILE A 767 -119.68 -31.57 14.87
N CYS A 768 -119.69 -32.56 13.99
CA CYS A 768 -120.66 -32.79 12.93
C CYS A 768 -121.06 -34.28 12.88
N LEU A 769 -122.05 -34.67 12.07
CA LEU A 769 -122.33 -36.09 11.81
C LEU A 769 -121.32 -36.66 10.80
N CYS A 770 -120.91 -37.92 10.98
CA CYS A 770 -119.97 -38.58 10.07
C CYS A 770 -120.60 -39.02 8.73
N THR A 771 -119.91 -38.73 7.62
CA THR A 771 -120.16 -39.39 6.33
C THR A 771 -119.77 -40.87 6.38
N MET A 772 -120.19 -41.64 5.37
CA MET A 772 -119.75 -43.04 5.21
C MET A 772 -118.22 -43.17 5.18
N GLU A 773 -117.54 -42.20 4.57
CA GLU A 773 -116.07 -42.12 4.44
C GLU A 773 -115.38 -41.56 5.70
N GLY A 774 -116.13 -41.04 6.68
CA GLY A 774 -115.60 -40.58 7.97
C GLY A 774 -115.21 -39.11 8.05
N GLY A 775 -115.61 -38.29 7.08
CA GLY A 775 -115.54 -36.82 7.12
C GLY A 775 -116.83 -36.18 7.66
N CYS A 776 -116.91 -34.85 7.66
CA CYS A 776 -118.10 -34.12 8.12
C CYS A 776 -119.23 -34.06 7.09
N MET A 777 -120.45 -34.36 7.52
CA MET A 777 -121.67 -33.93 6.83
C MET A 777 -121.94 -32.45 7.13
N GLN A 778 -121.90 -31.59 6.11
CA GLN A 778 -122.28 -30.18 6.22
C GLN A 778 -123.79 -29.96 6.09
N GLU A 779 -124.55 -30.35 7.11
CA GLU A 779 -125.89 -29.79 7.35
C GLU A 779 -126.03 -29.35 8.82
N VAL A 780 -125.64 -28.10 9.09
CA VAL A 780 -125.98 -27.38 10.34
C VAL A 780 -126.60 -26.04 9.95
N GLY A 781 -127.68 -26.11 9.15
CA GLY A 781 -128.48 -24.96 8.76
C GLY A 781 -129.61 -24.68 9.76
N ARG A 782 -129.87 -23.40 10.03
CA ARG A 782 -130.97 -22.87 10.88
C ARG A 782 -130.98 -23.28 12.36
N MET A 783 -130.33 -22.43 13.16
CA MET A 783 -131.06 -21.75 14.25
C MET A 783 -130.96 -20.23 14.05
N GLU A 784 -131.89 -19.67 13.26
CA GLU A 784 -132.01 -18.22 13.11
C GLU A 784 -132.78 -17.62 14.30
N GLY A 785 -132.04 -17.05 15.26
CA GLY A 785 -132.59 -16.28 16.38
C GLY A 785 -132.30 -14.78 16.24
N ARG A 786 -132.96 -14.10 15.30
CA ARG A 786 -132.82 -12.63 15.11
C ARG A 786 -134.08 -11.87 15.57
N PRO A 787 -133.98 -11.07 16.63
CA PRO A 787 -134.68 -9.79 16.73
C PRO A 787 -134.10 -8.76 15.73
N THR A 788 -134.81 -7.66 15.50
CA THR A 788 -134.55 -6.71 14.41
C THR A 788 -133.64 -5.53 14.78
N VAL A 789 -133.07 -4.94 13.72
CA VAL A 789 -132.25 -3.72 13.66
C VAL A 789 -132.84 -2.54 14.45
N ILE A 790 -132.00 -1.83 15.23
CA ILE A 790 -131.76 -0.37 15.15
C ILE A 790 -130.64 0.06 16.13
N SER A 791 -129.88 1.07 15.71
CA SER A 791 -128.80 1.82 16.38
C SER A 791 -127.55 1.06 16.86
N ALA A 792 -126.39 1.72 17.01
CA ALA A 792 -125.58 2.48 16.04
C ALA A 792 -124.24 2.87 16.70
N VAL A 793 -123.23 3.25 15.90
CA VAL A 793 -121.96 3.89 16.32
C VAL A 793 -121.08 3.06 17.30
N SER A 794 -120.24 2.20 16.73
CA SER A 794 -118.86 1.91 17.17
C SER A 794 -118.10 1.16 16.07
N ILE A 795 -116.77 1.08 16.19
CA ILE A 795 -115.86 0.34 15.27
C ILE A 795 -115.69 0.97 13.87
N ILE A 796 -115.28 2.26 13.80
CA ILE A 796 -114.33 2.74 12.75
C ILE A 796 -113.34 3.76 13.36
N VAL A 797 -112.59 3.38 14.40
CA VAL A 797 -111.38 4.09 14.86
C VAL A 797 -110.35 3.07 15.38
N GLY A 798 -109.84 2.21 14.49
CA GLY A 798 -108.84 1.19 14.84
C GLY A 798 -107.72 0.99 13.81
N THR A 799 -107.90 1.51 12.58
CA THR A 799 -107.05 1.20 11.41
C THR A 799 -106.33 2.42 10.82
N LEU A 800 -106.33 3.56 11.52
CA LEU A 800 -105.69 4.80 11.08
C LEU A 800 -104.45 5.21 11.92
N GLY A 801 -104.16 4.51 13.03
CA GLY A 801 -103.00 4.83 13.88
C GLY A 801 -101.66 4.36 13.31
N THR A 802 -101.63 3.18 12.66
CA THR A 802 -100.39 2.53 12.22
C THR A 802 -99.77 3.14 10.96
N ILE A 803 -100.60 3.59 10.01
CA ILE A 803 -100.11 4.14 8.72
C ILE A 803 -99.53 5.56 8.91
N GLY A 804 -100.07 6.36 9.83
CA GLY A 804 -99.56 7.71 10.10
C GLY A 804 -98.14 7.73 10.70
N PHE A 805 -97.80 6.74 11.51
CA PHE A 805 -96.49 6.66 12.18
C PHE A 805 -95.34 6.40 11.19
N PHE A 806 -95.53 5.46 10.25
CA PHE A 806 -94.53 5.14 9.22
C PHE A 806 -94.24 6.30 8.26
N VAL A 807 -95.26 7.08 7.88
CA VAL A 807 -95.08 8.22 6.96
C VAL A 807 -94.26 9.36 7.61
N LEU A 808 -94.38 9.56 8.93
CA LEU A 808 -93.64 10.60 9.62
C LEU A 808 -92.12 10.30 9.70
N ILE A 809 -91.77 9.04 9.99
CA ILE A 809 -90.36 8.59 10.11
C ILE A 809 -89.62 8.78 8.78
N ILE A 810 -90.23 8.39 7.65
CA ILE A 810 -89.63 8.54 6.31
C ILE A 810 -89.35 10.03 5.98
N PHE A 811 -90.22 10.94 6.40
CA PHE A 811 -90.06 12.38 6.12
C PHE A 811 -88.96 13.05 6.97
N VAL A 812 -88.73 12.56 8.20
CA VAL A 812 -87.63 13.02 9.06
C VAL A 812 -86.28 12.51 8.55
N HIS A 813 -86.20 11.26 8.08
CA HIS A 813 -84.95 10.73 7.51
C HIS A 813 -84.54 11.42 6.20
N LEU A 814 -85.49 11.76 5.33
CA LEU A 814 -85.20 12.44 4.05
C LEU A 814 -84.78 13.91 4.20
N THR A 815 -85.04 14.56 5.34
CA THR A 815 -84.70 15.98 5.55
C THR A 815 -83.33 16.21 6.19
N LEU A 816 -82.77 15.23 6.92
CA LEU A 816 -81.43 15.32 7.52
C LEU A 816 -80.27 14.96 6.57
N LEU A 817 -80.52 14.16 5.52
CA LEU A 817 -79.50 13.79 4.52
C LEU A 817 -79.26 14.86 3.44
N GLY A 818 -79.95 16.01 3.51
CA GLY A 818 -79.96 17.05 2.47
C GLY A 818 -78.87 18.15 2.56
N ALA A 819 -77.99 18.12 3.56
CA ALA A 819 -77.15 19.27 3.92
C ALA A 819 -75.64 18.99 3.88
N ASN A 820 -75.07 18.67 2.70
CA ASN A 820 -73.61 18.63 2.52
C ASN A 820 -73.14 19.01 1.09
N LYS A 821 -71.88 19.45 0.97
CA LYS A 821 -71.12 19.81 -0.25
C LYS A 821 -71.50 21.09 -1.03
N LYS A 822 -70.93 22.23 -0.58
CA LYS A 822 -70.16 23.24 -1.36
C LYS A 822 -69.58 24.26 -0.37
N LYS A 823 -68.39 24.86 -0.56
CA LYS A 823 -67.63 25.13 -1.80
C LYS A 823 -66.10 25.21 -1.51
N LYS A 824 -65.25 24.93 -2.51
CA LYS A 824 -63.79 25.19 -2.47
C LYS A 824 -63.48 26.68 -2.72
N ARG A 825 -62.26 27.11 -2.31
CA ARG A 825 -61.49 28.27 -2.81
C ARG A 825 -62.07 29.67 -2.48
N ASN A 826 -61.26 30.73 -2.32
CA ASN A 826 -59.85 30.99 -2.66
C ASN A 826 -59.12 31.72 -1.51
N ASP A 827 -57.78 31.78 -1.58
CA ASP A 827 -56.95 32.78 -0.90
C ASP A 827 -57.25 34.21 -1.39
N CYS A 828 -57.19 35.20 -0.48
CA CYS A 828 -56.39 36.43 -0.63
C CYS A 828 -56.40 37.30 0.64
N ASP A 829 -55.33 38.07 0.81
CA ASP A 829 -55.19 39.33 1.57
C ASP A 829 -55.27 39.33 3.13
N ASN A 830 -54.09 39.13 3.73
CA ASN A 830 -53.43 40.02 4.71
C ASN A 830 -54.27 40.65 5.86
N LEU A 831 -54.12 40.12 7.09
CA LEU A 831 -53.36 40.78 8.17
C LEU A 831 -53.09 39.84 9.36
#